data_AF-A0A9X1TVJ1-F1
#
_entry.id   AF-A0A9X1TVJ1-F1
#
_cell.length_a   1.000
_cell.length_b   1.000
_cell.length_c   1.000
_cell.angle_alpha   90.00
_cell.angle_beta   90.00
_cell.angle_gamma   90.00
#
_symmetry.space_group_name_H-M   'P 1'
#
loop_
_entity.id
_entity.type
_entity.pdbx_description
1 polymer ?
#
loop_
_entity_poly.entity_id
_entity_poly.type
_entity_poly.pdbx_seq_one_letter_code
_entity_poly.pdbx_strand_id
1 'polypeptide(L)'
;MTFIDKKEFLRSFAIRPDGAFNFLLGAGASVQANIPAAGTLIWQFKRKLYCDTLNFKEEKFKDLESDRNQQILQSYFELKGGYPKLWSGEEYSFYFEKCYPKSIDRKAFIQRIIQNKNPSIGHKCLGVLFDVGKTSHIWTTNFDELIENGIKGVNNIAHFEVISPDNNHQIANLNKYPRVLKLHGDYRYDQLQNTTEELRSLENSLHHYFAHSHLSSGLIVIGYSGNDYSVLTAFEETLNQNNPFPYGLYWCVRKGTKPNENLVRLIERANEKSKEKLSGFIEIESFDEFLFDLYVANQKPNADIENIAKSRFETRRPFASPQVSNNFTPIKLNGLKAQVFPKSVLAFKSNLDGWAELRQILDGQPVVGALSKGNTLLFGDINDVNHLFNGRITSEILTLDIDDHITYHENSFFLGMLYDMIDYDLSQRFGLKIDSHHRRKYYSENHRLESAELNSYKTSAVVPVYEAVEIQLEFHNKELFLTLLPSIFIDDQGSLTKIKKQAIANAVFSNRRNSAVNDREKLWISILRGDQDHIKFELAGYKLEFETNYASAGIPVSKTHTFKGAFLTVEPCLNFSLSDRNQRSSHPLKGLLRFGPLDHSYENGKINPQAIKLAIISPISGLRKVQSHLAGLNQEIARKSERDYLIDYVPFASIYKRYLDIPENVENKLLEVINDQEVSQMVPLQFYDFLKRKIDYFYTIRGEFDVLVIYIPSAWSHFRELKNDNVYFDLHDSIKLYCAKKNIKVQFIEDKSINYFDLAKVRWWLSLGLYVKANGTPWRNETISDSTAFIGLDFSVNRINNATRFVLGSSHIFDSSGQGLRFLLQPIENPVFYGRNPFMSKEDARRLILKLKEAYFRLDGNSKLEKLVIHKVLHYTNDEMQGIAEALEGIENIELLQIQKYSNWRAIRGFKDAKSKISIAAYPVQRGTVIQLDDFSFLLWTHGSVLDQDVAGVNKDYYQSTRGIPAPLLIRRFRGTDPIETTVKEVLALTKMNWNGGELYKILPVTLDFSKRLARYAKQAETLQATPYDFRFFM
;
A
#
# COMPACT_ATOMS: atom_id res chain seq x y z
N MET A 1 -18.52 -34.71 2.15
CA MET A 1 -17.93 -33.43 1.67
C MET A 1 -16.57 -33.67 1.01
N THR A 2 -16.49 -33.52 -0.32
CA THR A 2 -15.30 -33.87 -1.13
C THR A 2 -14.68 -32.61 -1.74
N PHE A 3 -13.42 -32.32 -1.42
CA PHE A 3 -12.64 -31.25 -2.06
C PHE A 3 -11.66 -31.84 -3.08
N ILE A 4 -11.50 -31.16 -4.20
CA ILE A 4 -10.64 -31.56 -5.30
C ILE A 4 -9.47 -30.58 -5.37
N ASP A 5 -8.25 -31.11 -5.46
CA ASP A 5 -7.06 -30.28 -5.59
C ASP A 5 -7.12 -29.46 -6.88
N LYS A 6 -6.95 -28.14 -6.76
CA LYS A 6 -7.05 -27.22 -7.90
C LYS A 6 -6.01 -27.57 -8.98
N LYS A 7 -4.78 -27.94 -8.62
CA LYS A 7 -3.73 -28.25 -9.61
C LYS A 7 -4.02 -29.58 -10.32
N GLU A 8 -4.56 -30.56 -9.61
CA GLU A 8 -5.07 -31.80 -10.20
C GLU A 8 -6.19 -31.52 -11.20
N PHE A 9 -7.17 -30.70 -10.81
CA PHE A 9 -8.26 -30.31 -11.70
C PHE A 9 -7.75 -29.61 -12.96
N LEU A 10 -6.84 -28.63 -12.84
CA LEU A 10 -6.27 -27.91 -13.99
C LEU A 10 -5.56 -28.84 -14.98
N ARG A 11 -4.83 -29.84 -14.49
CA ARG A 11 -4.19 -30.86 -15.36
C ARG A 11 -5.23 -31.73 -16.06
N SER A 12 -6.28 -32.15 -15.35
CA SER A 12 -7.38 -32.93 -15.92
C SER A 12 -8.15 -32.13 -16.97
N PHE A 13 -8.49 -30.88 -16.68
CA PHE A 13 -9.20 -29.98 -17.60
C PHE A 13 -8.46 -29.82 -18.94
N ALA A 14 -7.13 -29.69 -18.91
CA ALA A 14 -6.32 -29.51 -20.12
C ALA A 14 -6.38 -30.71 -21.07
N ILE A 15 -6.44 -31.95 -20.56
CA ILE A 15 -6.41 -33.18 -21.37
C ILE A 15 -7.79 -33.69 -21.77
N ARG A 16 -8.86 -33.21 -21.13
CA ARG A 16 -10.24 -33.62 -21.44
C ARG A 16 -10.65 -33.09 -22.84
N PRO A 17 -11.51 -33.84 -23.56
CA PRO A 17 -11.91 -33.47 -24.91
C PRO A 17 -12.65 -32.13 -24.93
N ASP A 18 -12.59 -31.44 -26.05
CA ASP A 18 -13.31 -30.17 -26.26
C ASP A 18 -14.82 -30.40 -26.09
N GLY A 19 -15.50 -29.48 -25.39
CA GLY A 19 -16.92 -29.64 -25.03
C GLY A 19 -17.18 -30.53 -23.80
N ALA A 20 -16.15 -31.08 -23.15
CA ALA A 20 -16.31 -31.89 -21.93
C ALA A 20 -16.91 -31.10 -20.76
N PHE A 21 -16.72 -29.77 -20.71
CA PHE A 21 -17.18 -28.92 -19.62
C PHE A 21 -18.02 -27.75 -20.11
N ASN A 22 -19.17 -27.58 -19.47
CA ASN A 22 -19.97 -26.36 -19.52
C ASN A 22 -19.75 -25.53 -18.25
N PHE A 23 -20.09 -24.24 -18.31
CA PHE A 23 -19.98 -23.33 -17.17
C PHE A 23 -21.36 -22.89 -16.70
N LEU A 24 -21.55 -22.78 -15.38
CA LEU A 24 -22.67 -22.03 -14.78
C LEU A 24 -22.11 -20.89 -13.93
N LEU A 25 -22.39 -19.66 -14.36
CA LEU A 25 -21.89 -18.43 -13.76
C LEU A 25 -22.98 -17.72 -12.95
N GLY A 26 -22.70 -17.49 -11.68
CA GLY A 26 -23.53 -16.64 -10.82
C GLY A 26 -23.02 -15.22 -10.67
N ALA A 27 -23.73 -14.42 -9.86
CA ALA A 27 -23.42 -13.01 -9.63
C ALA A 27 -21.99 -12.76 -9.14
N GLY A 28 -21.35 -13.76 -8.52
CA GLY A 28 -19.95 -13.71 -8.11
C GLY A 28 -18.94 -13.60 -9.26
N ALA A 29 -19.31 -13.98 -10.50
CA ALA A 29 -18.45 -13.86 -11.68
C ALA A 29 -18.25 -12.41 -12.13
N SER A 30 -19.28 -11.56 -11.98
CA SER A 30 -19.26 -10.17 -12.43
C SER A 30 -18.61 -9.19 -11.42
N VAL A 31 -18.20 -9.68 -10.23
CA VAL A 31 -17.62 -8.86 -9.15
C VAL A 31 -16.36 -8.13 -9.60
N GLN A 32 -15.46 -8.79 -10.33
CA GLN A 32 -14.20 -8.20 -10.78
C GLN A 32 -14.35 -7.26 -12.00
N ALA A 33 -15.51 -7.30 -12.65
CA ALA A 33 -15.97 -6.33 -13.64
C ALA A 33 -16.74 -5.15 -13.00
N ASN A 34 -16.63 -5.00 -11.68
CA ASN A 34 -17.21 -3.92 -10.88
C ASN A 34 -18.74 -3.98 -10.79
N ILE A 35 -19.33 -5.18 -10.79
CA ILE A 35 -20.76 -5.42 -10.53
C ILE A 35 -20.93 -6.13 -9.16
N PRO A 36 -21.64 -5.56 -8.19
CA PRO A 36 -21.76 -6.17 -6.85
C PRO A 36 -22.47 -7.53 -6.89
N ALA A 37 -22.02 -8.47 -6.05
CA ALA A 37 -22.73 -9.73 -5.84
C ALA A 37 -24.04 -9.50 -5.05
N ALA A 38 -25.00 -10.42 -5.19
CA ALA A 38 -26.30 -10.36 -4.50
C ALA A 38 -26.15 -10.20 -2.96
N GLY A 39 -25.17 -10.87 -2.35
CA GLY A 39 -24.88 -10.73 -0.91
C GLY A 39 -24.47 -9.30 -0.52
N THR A 40 -23.67 -8.63 -1.34
CA THR A 40 -23.29 -7.22 -1.12
C THR A 40 -24.49 -6.29 -1.30
N LEU A 41 -25.34 -6.56 -2.29
CA LEU A 41 -26.57 -5.78 -2.53
C LEU A 41 -27.56 -5.89 -1.36
N ILE A 42 -27.72 -7.06 -0.74
CA ILE A 42 -28.55 -7.22 0.47
C ILE A 42 -28.11 -6.23 1.56
N TRP A 43 -26.81 -6.13 1.83
CA TRP A 43 -26.30 -5.19 2.84
C TRP A 43 -26.45 -3.73 2.42
N GLN A 44 -26.31 -3.40 1.13
CA GLN A 44 -26.62 -2.06 0.63
C GLN A 44 -28.09 -1.68 0.85
N PHE A 45 -29.01 -2.59 0.55
CA PHE A 45 -30.44 -2.38 0.73
C PHE A 45 -30.79 -2.23 2.22
N LYS A 46 -30.23 -3.08 3.08
CA LYS A 46 -30.35 -2.96 4.55
C LYS A 46 -29.83 -1.60 5.02
N ARG A 47 -28.63 -1.19 4.58
CA ARG A 47 -28.05 0.13 4.89
C ARG A 47 -28.97 1.25 4.48
N LYS A 48 -29.43 1.25 3.22
CA LYS A 48 -30.30 2.29 2.67
C LYS A 48 -31.59 2.44 3.48
N LEU A 49 -32.31 1.34 3.69
CA LEU A 49 -33.56 1.33 4.47
C LEU A 49 -33.34 1.79 5.92
N TYR A 50 -32.25 1.34 6.56
CA TYR A 50 -31.91 1.74 7.92
C TYR A 50 -31.59 3.24 8.02
N CYS A 51 -30.72 3.73 7.15
CA CYS A 51 -30.30 5.12 7.07
C CYS A 51 -31.48 6.04 6.74
N ASP A 52 -32.32 5.68 5.77
CA ASP A 52 -33.51 6.46 5.42
C ASP A 52 -34.49 6.53 6.59
N THR A 53 -34.71 5.42 7.31
CA THR A 53 -35.65 5.41 8.45
C THR A 53 -35.15 6.26 9.62
N LEU A 54 -33.86 6.21 9.92
CA LEU A 54 -33.27 6.96 11.04
C LEU A 54 -32.77 8.36 10.65
N ASN A 55 -32.91 8.73 9.37
CA ASN A 55 -32.36 9.93 8.79
C ASN A 55 -30.84 10.08 9.05
N PHE A 56 -30.10 8.98 8.83
CA PHE A 56 -28.63 8.96 8.84
C PHE A 56 -28.09 8.96 7.42
N LYS A 57 -26.85 9.44 7.27
CA LYS A 57 -26.11 9.34 6.00
C LYS A 57 -25.55 7.93 5.82
N GLU A 58 -25.58 7.40 4.59
CA GLU A 58 -25.10 6.05 4.27
C GLU A 58 -23.60 5.86 4.55
N GLU A 59 -22.81 6.93 4.47
CA GLU A 59 -21.37 6.96 4.75
C GLU A 59 -21.02 6.47 6.17
N LYS A 60 -21.96 6.58 7.12
CA LYS A 60 -21.80 6.02 8.48
C LYS A 60 -21.57 4.51 8.46
N PHE A 61 -22.21 3.84 7.52
CA PHE A 61 -22.12 2.39 7.32
C PHE A 61 -21.49 2.09 5.95
N LYS A 62 -20.48 2.89 5.57
CA LYS A 62 -19.76 2.72 4.30
C LYS A 62 -19.12 1.34 4.19
N ASP A 63 -18.46 0.86 5.26
CA ASP A 63 -17.86 -0.47 5.31
C ASP A 63 -18.93 -1.54 5.57
N LEU A 64 -19.43 -2.16 4.49
CA LEU A 64 -20.45 -3.20 4.53
C LEU A 64 -19.90 -4.58 4.96
N GLU A 65 -18.58 -4.76 5.00
CA GLU A 65 -17.93 -5.98 5.50
C GLU A 65 -17.61 -5.90 7.00
N SER A 66 -17.88 -4.77 7.66
CA SER A 66 -17.65 -4.64 9.10
C SER A 66 -18.68 -5.46 9.89
N ASP A 67 -18.20 -6.42 10.69
CA ASP A 67 -19.03 -7.24 11.60
C ASP A 67 -19.97 -6.38 12.45
N ARG A 68 -19.47 -5.26 12.99
CA ARG A 68 -20.27 -4.34 13.80
C ARG A 68 -21.39 -3.70 13.00
N ASN A 69 -21.10 -3.21 11.79
CA ASN A 69 -22.10 -2.58 10.94
C ASN A 69 -23.17 -3.58 10.54
N GLN A 70 -22.76 -4.78 10.12
CA GLN A 70 -23.67 -5.86 9.79
C GLN A 70 -24.55 -6.25 10.99
N GLN A 71 -23.98 -6.36 12.20
CA GLN A 71 -24.75 -6.61 13.42
C GLN A 71 -25.75 -5.50 13.73
N ILE A 72 -25.35 -4.23 13.67
CA ILE A 72 -26.26 -3.10 13.93
C ILE A 72 -27.43 -3.12 12.94
N LEU A 73 -27.13 -3.27 11.65
CA LEU A 73 -28.14 -3.32 10.59
C LEU A 73 -29.06 -4.53 10.77
N GLN A 74 -28.50 -5.72 11.02
CA GLN A 74 -29.24 -6.96 11.18
C GLN A 74 -30.16 -6.92 12.42
N SER A 75 -29.63 -6.55 13.58
CA SER A 75 -30.39 -6.48 14.83
C SER A 75 -31.57 -5.52 14.73
N TYR A 76 -31.45 -4.43 13.98
CA TYR A 76 -32.55 -3.51 13.75
C TYR A 76 -33.73 -4.18 13.01
N PHE A 77 -33.46 -4.92 11.94
CA PHE A 77 -34.52 -5.60 11.17
C PHE A 77 -35.10 -6.80 11.94
N GLU A 78 -34.29 -7.50 12.73
CA GLU A 78 -34.75 -8.58 13.61
C GLU A 78 -35.70 -8.06 14.70
N LEU A 79 -35.33 -6.97 15.39
CA LEU A 79 -36.17 -6.35 16.43
C LEU A 79 -37.48 -5.79 15.87
N LYS A 80 -37.48 -5.28 14.64
CA LYS A 80 -38.67 -4.74 13.99
C LYS A 80 -39.69 -5.84 13.62
N GLY A 81 -39.22 -7.07 13.39
CA GLY A 81 -40.04 -8.20 12.98
C GLY A 81 -40.56 -8.10 11.53
N GLY A 82 -40.91 -9.24 10.91
CA GLY A 82 -41.45 -9.28 9.54
C GLY A 82 -40.39 -9.17 8.42
N TYR A 83 -39.12 -9.37 8.75
CA TYR A 83 -38.00 -9.41 7.79
C TYR A 83 -37.43 -10.84 7.72
N PRO A 84 -36.86 -11.27 6.58
CA PRO A 84 -36.23 -12.58 6.47
C PRO A 84 -35.05 -12.75 7.44
N LYS A 85 -34.83 -13.98 7.88
CA LYS A 85 -33.66 -14.34 8.69
C LYS A 85 -32.38 -14.16 7.89
N LEU A 86 -31.29 -13.85 8.59
CA LEU A 86 -29.96 -13.75 7.99
C LEU A 86 -29.61 -15.03 7.21
N TRP A 87 -29.15 -14.86 5.98
CA TRP A 87 -28.82 -15.91 5.00
C TRP A 87 -30.00 -16.72 4.46
N SER A 88 -31.23 -16.23 4.61
CA SER A 88 -32.39 -16.80 3.90
C SER A 88 -32.24 -16.60 2.38
N GLY A 89 -32.68 -17.59 1.59
CA GLY A 89 -32.73 -17.47 0.12
C GLY A 89 -33.63 -16.34 -0.38
N GLU A 90 -34.56 -15.87 0.46
CA GLU A 90 -35.49 -14.78 0.13
C GLU A 90 -34.94 -13.38 0.41
N GLU A 91 -33.77 -13.25 1.07
CA GLU A 91 -33.27 -11.94 1.50
C GLU A 91 -33.08 -10.97 0.32
N TYR A 92 -32.46 -11.42 -0.77
CA TYR A 92 -32.16 -10.55 -1.90
C TYR A 92 -33.43 -9.92 -2.48
N SER A 93 -34.39 -10.77 -2.89
CA SER A 93 -35.64 -10.32 -3.52
C SER A 93 -36.46 -9.47 -2.56
N PHE A 94 -36.56 -9.87 -1.29
CA PHE A 94 -37.29 -9.12 -0.27
C PHE A 94 -36.74 -7.71 -0.06
N TYR A 95 -35.42 -7.58 0.18
CA TYR A 95 -34.82 -6.27 0.45
C TYR A 95 -34.75 -5.40 -0.80
N PHE A 96 -34.61 -6.00 -1.99
CA PHE A 96 -34.63 -5.27 -3.25
C PHE A 96 -36.01 -4.67 -3.53
N GLU A 97 -37.07 -5.45 -3.38
CA GLU A 97 -38.46 -5.00 -3.50
C GLU A 97 -38.81 -3.95 -2.43
N LYS A 98 -38.33 -4.14 -1.19
CA LYS A 98 -38.56 -3.18 -0.11
C LYS A 98 -37.91 -1.83 -0.38
N CYS A 99 -36.72 -1.81 -0.99
CA CYS A 99 -36.06 -0.57 -1.42
C CYS A 99 -36.75 0.08 -2.62
N TYR A 100 -37.18 -0.74 -3.58
CA TYR A 100 -37.74 -0.29 -4.85
C TYR A 100 -39.02 -1.09 -5.17
N PRO A 101 -40.19 -0.64 -4.67
CA PRO A 101 -41.44 -1.38 -4.82
C PRO A 101 -41.91 -1.51 -6.28
N LYS A 102 -41.59 -0.53 -7.13
CA LYS A 102 -41.98 -0.54 -8.55
C LYS A 102 -40.94 -1.26 -9.40
N SER A 103 -41.40 -2.08 -10.35
CA SER A 103 -40.53 -2.81 -11.28
C SER A 103 -39.66 -1.88 -12.15
N ILE A 104 -40.17 -0.70 -12.52
CA ILE A 104 -39.41 0.30 -13.30
C ILE A 104 -38.18 0.83 -12.54
N ASP A 105 -38.30 1.03 -11.23
CA ASP A 105 -37.21 1.52 -10.38
C ASP A 105 -36.14 0.42 -10.19
N ARG A 106 -36.57 -0.83 -10.04
CA ARG A 106 -35.68 -2.00 -10.01
C ARG A 106 -34.90 -2.14 -11.32
N LYS A 107 -35.59 -2.02 -12.46
CA LYS A 107 -34.94 -2.04 -13.79
C LYS A 107 -33.92 -0.91 -13.95
N ALA A 108 -34.29 0.31 -13.55
CA ALA A 108 -33.38 1.46 -13.59
C ALA A 108 -32.15 1.28 -12.67
N PHE A 109 -32.34 0.69 -11.48
CA PHE A 109 -31.24 0.38 -10.57
C PHE A 109 -30.26 -0.63 -11.17
N ILE A 110 -30.77 -1.75 -11.72
CA ILE A 110 -29.95 -2.77 -12.38
C ILE A 110 -29.22 -2.18 -13.60
N GLN A 111 -29.91 -1.41 -14.43
CA GLN A 111 -29.29 -0.73 -15.57
C GLN A 111 -28.14 0.18 -15.12
N ARG A 112 -28.32 0.96 -14.05
CA ARG A 112 -27.29 1.85 -13.51
C ARG A 112 -26.04 1.10 -13.04
N ILE A 113 -26.19 -0.07 -12.41
CA ILE A 113 -25.04 -0.85 -11.91
C ILE A 113 -24.32 -1.61 -13.04
N ILE A 114 -24.99 -1.91 -14.17
CA ILE A 114 -24.41 -2.61 -15.33
C ILE A 114 -23.84 -1.62 -16.38
N GLN A 115 -24.31 -0.38 -16.41
CA GLN A 115 -23.91 0.60 -17.43
C GLN A 115 -22.40 0.91 -17.39
N ASN A 116 -21.78 0.99 -18.56
CA ASN A 116 -20.35 1.29 -18.77
C ASN A 116 -19.39 0.32 -18.05
N LYS A 117 -19.83 -0.92 -17.81
CA LYS A 117 -18.96 -1.99 -17.27
C LYS A 117 -18.30 -2.74 -18.43
N ASN A 118 -17.00 -2.98 -18.28
CA ASN A 118 -16.20 -3.72 -19.24
C ASN A 118 -15.96 -5.15 -18.74
N PRO A 119 -15.87 -6.15 -19.64
CA PRO A 119 -15.50 -7.51 -19.26
C PRO A 119 -14.14 -7.50 -18.55
N SER A 120 -14.05 -8.23 -17.43
CA SER A 120 -12.77 -8.47 -16.76
C SER A 120 -11.91 -9.48 -17.53
N ILE A 121 -10.66 -9.65 -17.10
CA ILE A 121 -9.76 -10.65 -17.70
C ILE A 121 -10.35 -12.06 -17.65
N GLY A 122 -11.09 -12.42 -16.59
CA GLY A 122 -11.78 -13.70 -16.49
C GLY A 122 -12.82 -13.93 -17.58
N HIS A 123 -13.58 -12.88 -17.94
CA HIS A 123 -14.57 -12.95 -19.03
C HIS A 123 -13.89 -13.13 -20.39
N LYS A 124 -12.73 -12.49 -20.60
CA LYS A 124 -11.93 -12.67 -21.82
C LYS A 124 -11.30 -14.06 -21.91
N CYS A 125 -10.73 -14.57 -20.81
CA CYS A 125 -10.21 -15.94 -20.73
C CYS A 125 -11.33 -16.95 -21.03
N LEU A 126 -12.53 -16.75 -20.49
CA LEU A 126 -13.70 -17.56 -20.83
C LEU A 126 -14.08 -17.43 -22.30
N GLY A 127 -14.02 -16.21 -22.85
CA GLY A 127 -14.22 -15.94 -24.28
C GLY A 127 -13.26 -16.74 -25.17
N VAL A 128 -11.97 -16.82 -24.80
CA VAL A 128 -11.00 -17.68 -25.51
C VAL A 128 -11.37 -19.15 -25.39
N LEU A 129 -11.69 -19.65 -24.18
CA LEU A 129 -12.09 -21.05 -23.99
C LEU A 129 -13.34 -21.41 -24.81
N PHE A 130 -14.27 -20.48 -24.96
CA PHE A 130 -15.47 -20.62 -25.77
C PHE A 130 -15.15 -20.61 -27.28
N ASP A 131 -14.34 -19.66 -27.74
CA ASP A 131 -13.93 -19.52 -29.15
C ASP A 131 -13.16 -20.76 -29.66
N VAL A 132 -12.27 -21.32 -28.84
CA VAL A 132 -11.50 -22.52 -29.19
C VAL A 132 -12.29 -23.83 -29.01
N GLY A 133 -13.57 -23.76 -28.66
CA GLY A 133 -14.47 -24.91 -28.51
C GLY A 133 -14.28 -25.73 -27.23
N LYS A 134 -13.46 -25.28 -26.27
CA LYS A 134 -13.29 -26.00 -24.99
C LYS A 134 -14.58 -26.08 -24.20
N THR A 135 -15.41 -25.05 -24.29
CA THR A 135 -16.78 -25.04 -23.77
C THR A 135 -17.75 -24.63 -24.86
N SER A 136 -18.92 -25.27 -24.90
CA SER A 136 -19.95 -25.01 -25.91
C SER A 136 -21.17 -24.30 -25.33
N HIS A 137 -21.41 -24.43 -24.02
CA HIS A 137 -22.53 -23.81 -23.33
C HIS A 137 -22.06 -23.07 -22.08
N ILE A 138 -22.44 -21.80 -22.00
CA ILE A 138 -22.26 -20.98 -20.80
C ILE A 138 -23.64 -20.62 -20.26
N TRP A 139 -23.97 -21.14 -19.09
CA TRP A 139 -25.18 -20.82 -18.36
C TRP A 139 -24.91 -19.69 -17.38
N THR A 140 -25.86 -18.77 -17.21
CA THR A 140 -25.71 -17.71 -16.22
C THR A 140 -27.02 -17.28 -15.59
N THR A 141 -26.93 -16.87 -14.32
CA THR A 141 -28.01 -16.19 -13.58
C THR A 141 -27.85 -14.67 -13.61
N ASN A 142 -26.83 -14.16 -14.30
CA ASN A 142 -26.52 -12.74 -14.38
C ASN A 142 -27.34 -12.06 -15.47
N PHE A 143 -27.72 -10.81 -15.20
CA PHE A 143 -28.45 -9.98 -16.15
C PHE A 143 -27.53 -9.19 -17.10
N ASP A 144 -26.23 -9.12 -16.81
CA ASP A 144 -25.27 -8.31 -17.59
C ASP A 144 -24.86 -8.95 -18.93
N GLU A 145 -24.14 -8.19 -19.77
CA GLU A 145 -23.63 -8.63 -21.08
C GLU A 145 -22.11 -8.91 -21.05
N LEU A 146 -21.52 -9.11 -19.87
CA LEU A 146 -20.06 -9.21 -19.75
C LEU A 146 -19.49 -10.48 -20.39
N ILE A 147 -20.26 -11.56 -20.41
CA ILE A 147 -19.85 -12.83 -21.04
C ILE A 147 -19.78 -12.62 -22.56
N GLU A 148 -20.82 -12.04 -23.14
CA GLU A 148 -20.95 -11.77 -24.57
C GLU A 148 -19.90 -10.76 -25.04
N ASN A 149 -19.69 -9.69 -24.26
CA ASN A 149 -18.64 -8.72 -24.52
C ASN A 149 -17.25 -9.33 -24.33
N GLY A 150 -17.07 -10.29 -23.43
CA GLY A 150 -15.85 -11.07 -23.26
C GLY A 150 -15.53 -11.91 -24.49
N ILE A 151 -16.52 -12.64 -25.03
CA ILE A 151 -16.40 -13.44 -26.25
C ILE A 151 -16.09 -12.53 -27.46
N LYS A 152 -16.90 -11.49 -27.68
CA LYS A 152 -16.71 -10.55 -28.81
C LYS A 152 -15.43 -9.73 -28.71
N GLY A 153 -14.97 -9.45 -27.48
CA GLY A 153 -13.72 -8.75 -27.22
C GLY A 153 -12.48 -9.57 -27.57
N VAL A 154 -12.61 -10.90 -27.64
CA VAL A 154 -11.55 -11.82 -28.09
C VAL A 154 -11.68 -12.11 -29.58
N ASN A 155 -12.90 -12.34 -30.06
CA ASN A 155 -13.19 -12.58 -31.46
C ASN A 155 -14.47 -11.85 -31.88
N ASN A 156 -14.33 -10.71 -32.55
CA ASN A 156 -15.45 -9.86 -32.93
C ASN A 156 -16.39 -10.50 -33.98
N ILE A 157 -15.96 -11.57 -34.65
CA ILE A 157 -16.78 -12.34 -35.62
C ILE A 157 -17.30 -13.65 -35.03
N ALA A 158 -17.17 -13.88 -33.72
CA ALA A 158 -17.68 -15.09 -33.08
C ALA A 158 -19.20 -15.26 -33.29
N HIS A 159 -19.61 -16.44 -33.77
CA HIS A 159 -21.01 -16.79 -33.98
C HIS A 159 -21.53 -17.66 -32.81
N PHE A 160 -22.39 -17.09 -31.97
CA PHE A 160 -23.05 -17.79 -30.87
C PHE A 160 -24.48 -17.29 -30.66
N GLU A 161 -25.33 -18.16 -30.13
CA GLU A 161 -26.73 -17.83 -29.81
C GLU A 161 -26.83 -17.39 -28.33
N VAL A 162 -27.59 -16.33 -28.06
CA VAL A 162 -27.94 -15.91 -26.69
C VAL A 162 -29.40 -16.28 -26.45
N ILE A 163 -29.63 -17.19 -25.51
CA ILE A 163 -30.97 -17.71 -25.18
C ILE A 163 -31.36 -17.20 -23.78
N SER A 164 -32.53 -16.60 -23.66
CA SER A 164 -33.18 -16.13 -22.44
C SER A 164 -34.63 -16.67 -22.40
N PRO A 165 -35.39 -16.47 -21.30
CA PRO A 165 -36.79 -16.89 -21.23
C PRO A 165 -37.62 -16.36 -22.41
N ASP A 166 -37.44 -15.10 -22.79
CA ASP A 166 -38.21 -14.44 -23.85
C ASP A 166 -38.00 -15.04 -25.26
N ASN A 167 -36.87 -15.71 -25.50
CA ASN A 167 -36.55 -16.33 -26.80
C ASN A 167 -36.29 -17.85 -26.73
N ASN A 168 -36.77 -18.50 -25.65
CA ASN A 168 -36.57 -19.93 -25.38
C ASN A 168 -37.01 -20.87 -26.51
N HIS A 169 -37.91 -20.44 -27.39
CA HIS A 169 -38.41 -21.20 -28.52
C HIS A 169 -37.29 -21.56 -29.51
N GLN A 170 -36.19 -20.80 -29.51
CA GLN A 170 -35.00 -21.06 -30.31
C GLN A 170 -34.26 -22.34 -29.87
N ILE A 171 -34.49 -22.85 -28.66
CA ILE A 171 -33.92 -24.12 -28.19
C ILE A 171 -34.34 -25.29 -29.10
N ALA A 172 -35.54 -25.24 -29.68
CA ALA A 172 -36.06 -26.27 -30.58
C ALA A 172 -35.38 -26.28 -31.96
N ASN A 173 -34.65 -25.23 -32.34
CA ASN A 173 -33.85 -25.20 -33.56
C ASN A 173 -32.51 -25.92 -33.30
N LEU A 174 -32.41 -27.16 -33.81
CA LEU A 174 -31.25 -28.06 -33.65
C LEU A 174 -30.06 -27.61 -34.51
N ASN A 175 -29.43 -26.50 -34.12
CA ASN A 175 -28.18 -26.01 -34.71
C ASN A 175 -26.99 -26.39 -33.80
N LYS A 176 -25.79 -26.62 -34.35
CA LYS A 176 -24.56 -26.94 -33.58
C LYS A 176 -23.83 -25.70 -33.03
N TYR A 177 -24.49 -24.54 -32.96
CA TYR A 177 -23.83 -23.31 -32.51
C TYR A 177 -23.56 -23.35 -31.00
N PRO A 178 -22.42 -22.80 -30.55
CA PRO A 178 -22.19 -22.49 -29.14
C PRO A 178 -23.24 -21.52 -28.60
N ARG A 179 -23.58 -21.63 -27.30
CA ARG A 179 -24.70 -20.91 -26.69
C ARG A 179 -24.34 -20.25 -25.36
N VAL A 180 -24.87 -19.04 -25.14
CA VAL A 180 -24.93 -18.37 -23.84
C VAL A 180 -26.38 -18.38 -23.37
N LEU A 181 -26.68 -19.03 -22.24
CA LEU A 181 -28.02 -19.23 -21.73
C LEU A 181 -28.24 -18.44 -20.43
N LYS A 182 -29.15 -17.47 -20.45
CA LYS A 182 -29.51 -16.61 -19.31
C LYS A 182 -30.76 -17.14 -18.64
N LEU A 183 -30.62 -17.66 -17.42
CA LEU A 183 -31.68 -18.34 -16.68
C LEU A 183 -32.75 -17.39 -16.10
N HIS A 184 -32.39 -16.15 -15.77
CA HIS A 184 -33.32 -15.14 -15.22
C HIS A 184 -33.62 -13.99 -16.19
N GLY A 185 -33.16 -14.12 -17.44
CA GLY A 185 -33.38 -13.14 -18.50
C GLY A 185 -32.30 -12.07 -18.68
N ASP A 186 -32.49 -11.26 -19.70
CA ASP A 186 -31.64 -10.12 -20.08
C ASP A 186 -32.32 -8.79 -19.72
N TYR A 187 -31.61 -7.88 -19.03
CA TYR A 187 -32.19 -6.62 -18.59
C TYR A 187 -32.68 -5.71 -19.73
N ARG A 188 -32.16 -5.87 -20.95
CA ARG A 188 -32.54 -5.03 -22.10
C ARG A 188 -33.85 -5.48 -22.73
N TYR A 189 -34.12 -6.78 -22.76
CA TYR A 189 -35.18 -7.35 -23.58
C TYR A 189 -36.33 -7.94 -22.74
N ASP A 190 -36.05 -8.39 -21.51
CA ASP A 190 -36.99 -9.24 -20.76
C ASP A 190 -37.74 -8.50 -19.64
N GLN A 191 -38.89 -9.05 -19.22
CA GLN A 191 -39.49 -8.73 -17.92
C GLN A 191 -38.58 -9.29 -16.82
N LEU A 192 -37.77 -8.44 -16.22
CA LEU A 192 -36.82 -8.82 -15.17
C LEU A 192 -37.50 -9.58 -14.01
N GLN A 193 -37.15 -10.86 -13.82
CA GLN A 193 -37.58 -11.66 -12.68
C GLN A 193 -36.72 -11.34 -11.44
N ASN A 194 -37.20 -10.47 -10.56
CA ASN A 194 -36.46 -10.00 -9.37
C ASN A 194 -37.19 -10.23 -8.04
N THR A 195 -38.46 -10.64 -8.08
CA THR A 195 -39.28 -10.93 -6.88
C THR A 195 -39.36 -12.43 -6.60
N THR A 196 -39.74 -12.80 -5.37
CA THR A 196 -39.94 -14.20 -4.98
C THR A 196 -41.03 -14.89 -5.81
N GLU A 197 -42.01 -14.15 -6.30
CA GLU A 197 -43.10 -14.67 -7.14
C GLU A 197 -42.65 -14.88 -8.60
N GLU A 198 -41.79 -13.99 -9.12
CA GLU A 198 -41.22 -14.09 -10.47
C GLU A 198 -40.14 -15.20 -10.58
N LEU A 199 -39.37 -15.47 -9.51
CA LEU A 199 -38.32 -16.50 -9.48
C LEU A 199 -38.85 -17.92 -9.24
N ARG A 200 -40.15 -18.13 -9.01
CA ARG A 200 -40.71 -19.42 -8.53
C ARG A 200 -40.72 -20.55 -9.57
N SER A 201 -40.58 -20.25 -10.85
CA SER A 201 -40.41 -21.28 -11.88
C SER A 201 -39.53 -20.75 -13.01
N LEU A 202 -38.38 -21.40 -13.23
CA LEU A 202 -37.73 -21.36 -14.54
C LEU A 202 -38.73 -21.81 -15.58
N GLU A 203 -38.69 -21.24 -16.78
CA GLU A 203 -39.49 -21.78 -17.87
C GLU A 203 -39.11 -23.24 -18.15
N ASN A 204 -40.13 -24.10 -18.23
CA ASN A 204 -39.97 -25.56 -18.34
C ASN A 204 -39.03 -25.99 -19.49
N SER A 205 -38.99 -25.22 -20.59
CA SER A 205 -38.12 -25.45 -21.76
C SER A 205 -36.63 -25.34 -21.43
N LEU A 206 -36.22 -24.26 -20.76
CA LEU A 206 -34.82 -24.03 -20.33
C LEU A 206 -34.39 -25.03 -19.27
N HIS A 207 -35.31 -25.35 -18.35
CA HIS A 207 -35.08 -26.32 -17.28
C HIS A 207 -34.80 -27.73 -17.81
N HIS A 208 -35.67 -28.24 -18.70
CA HIS A 208 -35.44 -29.52 -19.37
C HIS A 208 -34.17 -29.50 -20.23
N TYR A 209 -33.91 -28.41 -20.95
CA TYR A 209 -32.68 -28.28 -21.76
C TYR A 209 -31.41 -28.33 -20.90
N PHE A 210 -31.43 -27.69 -19.72
CA PHE A 210 -30.34 -27.78 -18.76
C PHE A 210 -30.08 -29.23 -18.36
N ALA A 211 -31.12 -29.98 -17.99
CA ALA A 211 -30.97 -31.37 -17.61
C ALA A 211 -30.41 -32.26 -18.74
N HIS A 212 -30.89 -32.08 -19.97
CA HIS A 212 -30.43 -32.87 -21.12
C HIS A 212 -28.98 -32.53 -21.52
N SER A 213 -28.60 -31.25 -21.51
CA SER A 213 -27.26 -30.80 -21.93
C SER A 213 -26.13 -31.39 -21.07
N HIS A 214 -26.40 -31.64 -19.78
CA HIS A 214 -25.43 -32.17 -18.82
C HIS A 214 -25.40 -33.70 -18.70
N LEU A 215 -26.08 -34.43 -19.60
CA LEU A 215 -25.91 -35.88 -19.74
C LEU A 215 -24.67 -36.25 -20.55
N SER A 216 -24.15 -35.31 -21.35
CA SER A 216 -22.95 -35.49 -22.20
C SER A 216 -21.76 -34.63 -21.78
N SER A 217 -21.92 -33.74 -20.79
CA SER A 217 -20.88 -32.81 -20.34
C SER A 217 -20.83 -32.72 -18.82
N GLY A 218 -19.65 -32.44 -18.26
CA GLY A 218 -19.51 -31.97 -16.88
C GLY A 218 -19.91 -30.49 -16.76
N LEU A 219 -19.98 -30.02 -15.52
CA LEU A 219 -20.38 -28.64 -15.21
C LEU A 219 -19.44 -28.03 -14.17
N ILE A 220 -18.94 -26.84 -14.47
CA ILE A 220 -18.14 -26.02 -13.57
C ILE A 220 -18.99 -24.84 -13.11
N VAL A 221 -19.33 -24.81 -11.82
CA VAL A 221 -20.17 -23.78 -11.21
C VAL A 221 -19.29 -22.74 -10.53
N ILE A 222 -19.39 -21.47 -10.92
CA ILE A 222 -18.55 -20.38 -10.39
C ILE A 222 -19.41 -19.18 -10.01
N GLY A 223 -19.20 -18.63 -8.80
CA GLY A 223 -19.86 -17.40 -8.37
C GLY A 223 -21.35 -17.52 -8.06
N TYR A 224 -21.89 -18.75 -8.06
CA TYR A 224 -23.28 -19.05 -7.69
C TYR A 224 -23.34 -19.68 -6.28
N SER A 225 -24.18 -19.13 -5.41
CA SER A 225 -24.26 -19.53 -3.99
C SER A 225 -25.15 -20.74 -3.72
N GLY A 226 -25.96 -21.18 -4.71
CA GLY A 226 -26.87 -22.32 -4.52
C GLY A 226 -28.05 -22.03 -3.60
N ASN A 227 -28.52 -20.77 -3.56
CA ASN A 227 -29.68 -20.37 -2.76
C ASN A 227 -30.95 -20.17 -3.58
N ASP A 228 -30.86 -20.19 -4.92
CA ASP A 228 -32.03 -20.05 -5.79
C ASP A 228 -32.69 -21.42 -5.99
N TYR A 229 -33.91 -21.56 -5.45
CA TYR A 229 -34.66 -22.80 -5.53
C TYR A 229 -34.97 -23.21 -6.98
N SER A 230 -35.27 -22.25 -7.86
CA SER A 230 -35.63 -22.53 -9.25
C SER A 230 -34.49 -23.20 -10.00
N VAL A 231 -33.28 -22.67 -9.88
CA VAL A 231 -32.07 -23.22 -10.50
C VAL A 231 -31.72 -24.58 -9.90
N LEU A 232 -31.81 -24.74 -8.58
CA LEU A 232 -31.55 -26.03 -7.93
C LEU A 232 -32.46 -27.15 -8.41
N THR A 233 -33.72 -26.86 -8.76
CA THR A 233 -34.62 -27.89 -9.30
C THR A 233 -34.12 -28.46 -10.64
N ALA A 234 -33.39 -27.69 -11.46
CA ALA A 234 -32.80 -28.18 -12.71
C ALA A 234 -31.64 -29.15 -12.46
N PHE A 235 -30.84 -28.90 -11.41
CA PHE A 235 -29.84 -29.86 -10.95
C PHE A 235 -30.50 -31.15 -10.46
N GLU A 236 -31.58 -31.04 -9.69
CA GLU A 236 -32.35 -32.19 -9.20
C GLU A 236 -32.92 -33.05 -10.34
N GLU A 237 -33.48 -32.43 -11.38
CA GLU A 237 -33.93 -33.15 -12.57
C GLU A 237 -32.78 -33.87 -13.26
N THR A 238 -31.63 -33.20 -13.44
CA THR A 238 -30.43 -33.80 -14.04
C THR A 238 -30.01 -35.05 -13.26
N LEU A 239 -29.97 -34.97 -11.92
CA LEU A 239 -29.56 -36.07 -11.04
C LEU A 239 -30.52 -37.27 -11.06
N ASN A 240 -31.77 -37.07 -11.49
CA ASN A 240 -32.74 -38.16 -11.65
C ASN A 240 -32.51 -38.97 -12.94
N GLN A 241 -31.74 -38.43 -13.89
CA GLN A 241 -31.39 -39.11 -15.15
C GLN A 241 -30.26 -40.13 -14.96
N ASN A 242 -30.02 -40.94 -16.00
CA ASN A 242 -28.91 -41.88 -16.04
C ASN A 242 -27.60 -41.17 -16.45
N ASN A 243 -26.52 -41.44 -15.71
CA ASN A 243 -25.18 -40.88 -15.96
C ASN A 243 -25.10 -39.34 -16.01
N PRO A 244 -25.60 -38.62 -14.98
CA PRO A 244 -25.52 -37.17 -14.92
C PRO A 244 -24.06 -36.70 -14.75
N PHE A 245 -23.70 -35.60 -15.42
CA PHE A 245 -22.38 -34.97 -15.33
C PHE A 245 -21.22 -35.97 -15.55
N PRO A 246 -21.10 -36.60 -16.74
CA PRO A 246 -20.10 -37.65 -16.99
C PRO A 246 -18.65 -37.23 -16.77
N TYR A 247 -18.34 -35.93 -16.88
CA TYR A 247 -17.03 -35.38 -16.60
C TYR A 247 -16.88 -34.78 -15.20
N GLY A 248 -17.93 -34.84 -14.36
CA GLY A 248 -17.97 -34.32 -12.99
C GLY A 248 -18.75 -33.01 -12.86
N LEU A 249 -19.38 -32.83 -11.68
CA LEU A 249 -19.95 -31.57 -11.23
C LEU A 249 -18.96 -30.91 -10.25
N TYR A 250 -18.33 -29.82 -10.70
CA TYR A 250 -17.34 -29.08 -9.93
C TYR A 250 -17.92 -27.77 -9.43
N TRP A 251 -17.99 -27.61 -8.11
CA TRP A 251 -18.48 -26.38 -7.50
C TRP A 251 -17.32 -25.56 -6.94
N CYS A 252 -17.05 -24.41 -7.56
CA CYS A 252 -15.99 -23.53 -7.10
C CYS A 252 -16.45 -22.76 -5.86
N VAL A 253 -15.67 -22.86 -4.80
CA VAL A 253 -15.90 -22.16 -3.53
C VAL A 253 -14.70 -21.32 -3.17
N ARG A 254 -14.93 -20.19 -2.52
CA ARG A 254 -13.83 -19.32 -2.12
C ARG A 254 -13.04 -19.97 -1.00
N LYS A 255 -11.72 -19.83 -1.04
CA LYS A 255 -10.84 -20.29 0.02
C LYS A 255 -11.31 -19.77 1.38
N GLY A 256 -11.47 -20.68 2.35
CA GLY A 256 -11.95 -20.36 3.69
C GLY A 256 -13.47 -20.21 3.84
N THR A 257 -14.25 -20.39 2.76
CA THR A 257 -15.71 -20.47 2.84
C THR A 257 -16.19 -21.90 2.95
N LYS A 258 -17.23 -22.15 3.77
CA LYS A 258 -17.87 -23.46 3.86
C LYS A 258 -19.08 -23.51 2.93
N PRO A 259 -19.15 -24.47 1.99
CA PRO A 259 -20.36 -24.77 1.24
C PRO A 259 -21.56 -25.00 2.18
N ASN A 260 -22.75 -24.60 1.75
CA ASN A 260 -23.97 -24.90 2.49
C ASN A 260 -24.30 -26.41 2.43
N GLU A 261 -25.11 -26.90 3.36
CA GLU A 261 -25.45 -28.33 3.45
C GLU A 261 -26.22 -28.84 2.23
N ASN A 262 -27.01 -27.99 1.58
CA ASN A 262 -27.76 -28.35 0.37
C ASN A 262 -26.81 -28.70 -0.79
N LEU A 263 -25.75 -27.91 -0.98
CA LEU A 263 -24.73 -28.15 -2.00
C LEU A 263 -23.89 -29.37 -1.68
N VAL A 264 -23.59 -29.61 -0.40
CA VAL A 264 -22.89 -30.84 0.01
C VAL A 264 -23.71 -32.07 -0.37
N ARG A 265 -25.02 -32.07 -0.06
CA ARG A 265 -25.93 -33.16 -0.46
C ARG A 265 -26.04 -33.33 -1.97
N LEU A 266 -26.07 -32.22 -2.72
CA LEU A 266 -26.13 -32.24 -4.18
C LEU A 266 -24.91 -32.93 -4.80
N ILE A 267 -23.70 -32.57 -4.35
CA ILE A 267 -22.44 -33.17 -4.82
C ILE A 267 -22.32 -34.64 -4.41
N GLU A 268 -22.78 -35.00 -3.21
CA GLU A 268 -22.79 -36.39 -2.74
C GLU A 268 -23.70 -37.25 -3.61
N ARG A 269 -24.91 -36.79 -3.94
CA ARG A 269 -25.83 -37.49 -4.86
C ARG A 269 -25.28 -37.60 -6.28
N ALA A 270 -24.58 -36.59 -6.79
CA ALA A 270 -23.90 -36.69 -8.08
C ALA A 270 -22.84 -37.80 -8.08
N ASN A 271 -22.09 -37.95 -6.98
CA ASN A 271 -21.09 -39.00 -6.82
C ASN A 271 -21.67 -40.40 -6.59
N GLU A 272 -22.85 -40.52 -5.99
CA GLU A 272 -23.55 -41.82 -5.89
C GLU A 272 -23.92 -42.40 -7.27
N LYS A 273 -24.14 -41.53 -8.25
CA LYS A 273 -24.47 -41.90 -9.64
C LYS A 273 -23.25 -42.17 -10.53
N SER A 274 -22.04 -41.84 -10.08
CA SER A 274 -20.79 -41.97 -10.84
C SER A 274 -19.83 -42.97 -10.19
N LYS A 275 -19.36 -43.96 -10.95
CA LYS A 275 -18.40 -44.97 -10.46
C LYS A 275 -17.05 -44.35 -10.05
N GLU A 276 -16.63 -43.29 -10.73
CA GLU A 276 -15.34 -42.62 -10.51
C GLU A 276 -15.42 -41.49 -9.48
N LYS A 277 -16.63 -41.10 -9.02
CA LYS A 277 -16.86 -40.03 -8.03
C LYS A 277 -16.12 -38.72 -8.36
N LEU A 278 -16.27 -38.27 -9.61
CA LEU A 278 -15.55 -37.11 -10.15
C LEU A 278 -16.01 -35.74 -9.60
N SER A 279 -17.17 -35.67 -8.94
CA SER A 279 -17.78 -34.40 -8.51
C SER A 279 -17.23 -33.92 -7.17
N GLY A 280 -17.07 -32.61 -7.00
CA GLY A 280 -16.50 -32.06 -5.77
C GLY A 280 -16.40 -30.55 -5.73
N PHE A 281 -15.90 -30.04 -4.61
CA PHE A 281 -15.64 -28.62 -4.42
C PHE A 281 -14.21 -28.27 -4.81
N ILE A 282 -14.02 -27.16 -5.53
CA ILE A 282 -12.68 -26.63 -5.83
C ILE A 282 -12.51 -25.31 -5.09
N GLU A 283 -11.48 -25.21 -4.24
CA GLU A 283 -11.13 -23.93 -3.64
C GLU A 283 -10.48 -23.01 -4.67
N ILE A 284 -11.10 -21.85 -4.88
CA ILE A 284 -10.61 -20.79 -5.75
C ILE A 284 -10.40 -19.50 -4.95
N GLU A 285 -9.50 -18.67 -5.43
CA GLU A 285 -9.24 -17.35 -4.85
C GLU A 285 -10.24 -16.32 -5.42
N SER A 286 -10.39 -16.27 -6.75
CA SER A 286 -11.37 -15.42 -7.46
C SER A 286 -11.77 -16.00 -8.82
N PHE A 287 -12.81 -15.43 -9.45
CA PHE A 287 -13.27 -15.81 -10.79
C PHE A 287 -12.16 -15.58 -11.84
N ASP A 288 -11.63 -14.37 -11.93
CA ASP A 288 -10.58 -14.00 -12.88
C ASP A 288 -9.33 -14.87 -12.72
N GLU A 289 -8.90 -15.15 -11.48
CA GLU A 289 -7.72 -15.99 -11.25
C GLU A 289 -7.96 -17.43 -11.73
N PHE A 290 -9.11 -18.01 -11.40
CA PHE A 290 -9.40 -19.39 -11.81
C PHE A 290 -9.58 -19.53 -13.33
N LEU A 291 -10.27 -18.60 -13.98
CA LEU A 291 -10.43 -18.60 -15.43
C LEU A 291 -9.10 -18.37 -16.16
N PHE A 292 -8.24 -17.51 -15.62
CA PHE A 292 -6.89 -17.33 -16.14
C PHE A 292 -6.06 -18.61 -16.02
N ASP A 293 -6.11 -19.30 -14.88
CA ASP A 293 -5.39 -20.56 -14.70
C ASP A 293 -5.89 -21.66 -15.67
N LEU A 294 -7.20 -21.70 -15.96
CA LEU A 294 -7.78 -22.59 -16.97
C LEU A 294 -7.31 -22.24 -18.39
N TYR A 295 -7.26 -20.94 -18.72
CA TYR A 295 -6.70 -20.46 -19.98
C TYR A 295 -5.23 -20.87 -20.14
N VAL A 296 -4.39 -20.63 -19.14
CA VAL A 296 -2.97 -21.00 -19.15
C VAL A 296 -2.79 -22.52 -19.28
N ALA A 297 -3.57 -23.30 -18.54
CA ALA A 297 -3.49 -24.77 -18.59
C ALA A 297 -3.82 -25.34 -19.98
N ASN A 298 -4.63 -24.63 -20.77
CA ASN A 298 -5.02 -25.06 -22.12
C ASN A 298 -3.94 -24.78 -23.19
N GLN A 299 -2.85 -24.07 -22.86
CA GLN A 299 -1.70 -23.80 -23.75
C GLN A 299 -2.05 -23.23 -25.14
N LYS A 300 -3.19 -22.56 -25.28
CA LYS A 300 -3.63 -21.89 -26.51
C LYS A 300 -3.44 -20.37 -26.32
N PRO A 301 -2.29 -19.81 -26.70
CA PRO A 301 -2.01 -18.38 -26.50
C PRO A 301 -2.96 -17.52 -27.34
N ASN A 302 -3.50 -16.46 -26.74
CA ASN A 302 -4.29 -15.45 -27.42
C ASN A 302 -3.53 -14.12 -27.39
N ALA A 303 -3.24 -13.59 -28.57
CA ALA A 303 -2.43 -12.38 -28.73
C ALA A 303 -3.06 -11.17 -28.03
N ASP A 304 -4.39 -11.03 -27.98
CA ASP A 304 -5.04 -9.92 -27.30
C ASP A 304 -4.86 -10.03 -25.79
N ILE A 305 -5.06 -11.22 -25.21
CA ILE A 305 -4.81 -11.46 -23.77
C ILE A 305 -3.35 -11.21 -23.41
N GLU A 306 -2.41 -11.71 -24.23
CA GLU A 306 -0.97 -11.55 -23.98
C GLU A 306 -0.48 -10.11 -24.25
N ASN A 307 -1.11 -9.38 -25.17
CA ASN A 307 -0.78 -7.99 -25.51
C ASN A 307 -1.58 -6.93 -24.72
N ILE A 308 -2.59 -7.30 -23.91
CA ILE A 308 -3.23 -6.37 -22.94
C ILE A 308 -2.14 -5.68 -22.11
N ALA A 309 -1.16 -6.47 -21.65
CA ALA A 309 0.01 -5.96 -20.98
C ALA A 309 0.79 -4.99 -21.87
N LYS A 310 1.17 -5.39 -23.09
CA LYS A 310 2.04 -4.63 -23.99
C LYS A 310 1.44 -3.29 -24.46
N SER A 311 0.18 -3.27 -24.87
CA SER A 311 -0.54 -2.05 -25.29
C SER A 311 -0.72 -1.04 -24.16
N ARG A 312 -0.88 -1.53 -22.93
CA ARG A 312 -0.94 -0.71 -21.72
C ARG A 312 0.44 -0.40 -21.15
N PHE A 313 1.48 -1.19 -21.40
CA PHE A 313 2.82 -1.07 -20.81
C PHE A 313 3.52 0.24 -21.18
N GLU A 314 3.24 0.77 -22.38
CA GLU A 314 3.95 1.92 -22.95
C GLU A 314 3.37 3.29 -22.55
N THR A 315 2.22 3.35 -21.87
CA THR A 315 1.59 4.63 -21.48
C THR A 315 2.18 5.18 -20.18
N ARG A 316 3.37 5.77 -20.26
CA ARG A 316 3.92 6.65 -19.22
C ARG A 316 4.12 8.04 -19.80
N ARG A 317 3.42 9.04 -19.25
CA ARG A 317 3.60 10.44 -19.65
C ARG A 317 4.64 11.13 -18.78
N PRO A 318 5.57 11.92 -19.37
CA PRO A 318 6.42 12.83 -18.61
C PRO A 318 5.60 13.74 -17.69
N PHE A 319 6.12 14.03 -16.52
CA PHE A 319 5.62 15.10 -15.67
C PHE A 319 5.78 16.44 -16.39
N ALA A 320 4.70 17.22 -16.39
CA ALA A 320 4.74 18.61 -16.80
C ALA A 320 4.55 19.48 -15.55
N SER A 321 5.56 20.28 -15.21
CA SER A 321 5.49 21.24 -14.11
C SER A 321 4.90 22.57 -14.58
N PRO A 322 4.13 23.26 -13.73
CA PRO A 322 3.66 24.60 -14.05
C PRO A 322 4.84 25.56 -14.16
N GLN A 323 4.63 26.68 -14.86
CA GLN A 323 5.65 27.74 -14.92
C GLN A 323 5.96 28.27 -13.51
N VAL A 324 7.25 28.47 -13.24
CA VAL A 324 7.72 29.01 -11.97
C VAL A 324 7.09 30.38 -11.75
N SER A 325 6.38 30.54 -10.64
CA SER A 325 5.83 31.85 -10.25
C SER A 325 6.95 32.84 -9.92
N ASN A 326 6.77 34.12 -10.29
CA ASN A 326 7.68 35.20 -9.93
C ASN A 326 7.86 35.36 -8.41
N ASN A 327 6.88 34.89 -7.62
CA ASN A 327 6.91 34.94 -6.16
C ASN A 327 7.51 33.67 -5.53
N PHE A 328 7.94 32.70 -6.33
CA PHE A 328 8.57 31.49 -5.81
C PHE A 328 9.92 31.84 -5.19
N THR A 329 10.17 31.31 -4.00
CA THR A 329 11.36 31.64 -3.22
C THR A 329 12.62 31.07 -3.89
N PRO A 330 13.77 31.76 -3.85
CA PRO A 330 15.02 31.18 -4.36
C PRO A 330 15.39 29.92 -3.58
N ILE A 331 15.68 28.83 -4.27
CA ILE A 331 16.14 27.58 -3.65
C ILE A 331 17.55 27.24 -4.13
N LYS A 332 18.44 26.96 -3.18
CA LYS A 332 19.77 26.41 -3.43
C LYS A 332 19.76 24.92 -3.07
N LEU A 333 20.12 24.06 -4.01
CA LEU A 333 20.27 22.61 -3.77
C LEU A 333 21.71 22.29 -3.36
N ASN A 334 22.01 21.02 -3.07
CA ASN A 334 23.36 20.53 -2.79
C ASN A 334 23.97 19.70 -3.94
N GLY A 335 23.39 19.75 -5.14
CA GLY A 335 23.88 19.08 -6.34
C GLY A 335 24.74 19.99 -7.21
N LEU A 336 25.79 19.43 -7.79
CA LEU A 336 26.71 20.07 -8.74
C LEU A 336 26.59 19.37 -10.09
N LYS A 337 26.34 20.12 -11.15
CA LYS A 337 26.26 19.55 -12.50
C LYS A 337 27.65 19.25 -13.04
N ALA A 338 27.81 18.09 -13.67
CA ALA A 338 29.03 17.76 -14.40
C ALA A 338 29.11 18.57 -15.71
N GLN A 339 30.27 19.18 -15.95
CA GLN A 339 30.60 19.82 -17.22
C GLN A 339 31.30 18.83 -18.16
N VAL A 340 32.15 17.96 -17.59
CA VAL A 340 32.88 16.92 -18.32
C VAL A 340 32.77 15.62 -17.53
N PHE A 341 32.50 14.52 -18.22
CA PHE A 341 32.63 13.16 -17.66
C PHE A 341 32.98 12.18 -18.78
N PRO A 342 33.61 11.03 -18.47
CA PRO A 342 33.99 10.03 -19.47
C PRO A 342 32.80 9.60 -20.33
N LYS A 343 33.02 9.48 -21.64
CA LYS A 343 32.01 8.98 -22.60
C LYS A 343 32.37 7.64 -23.22
N SER A 344 33.56 7.14 -22.94
CA SER A 344 34.06 5.86 -23.39
C SER A 344 34.85 5.16 -22.30
N VAL A 345 35.08 3.86 -22.48
CA VAL A 345 35.86 2.97 -21.61
C VAL A 345 36.76 2.08 -22.47
N LEU A 346 37.90 1.64 -21.93
CA LEU A 346 38.63 0.53 -22.53
C LEU A 346 37.89 -0.78 -22.24
N ALA A 347 37.84 -1.70 -23.20
CA ALA A 347 37.11 -2.95 -23.10
C ALA A 347 37.85 -4.09 -23.80
N PHE A 348 37.94 -5.23 -23.12
CA PHE A 348 38.49 -6.48 -23.66
C PHE A 348 37.91 -7.69 -22.92
N LYS A 349 38.08 -8.89 -23.48
CA LYS A 349 37.83 -10.15 -22.77
C LYS A 349 39.07 -10.55 -21.99
N SER A 350 38.85 -11.08 -20.79
CA SER A 350 39.92 -11.62 -19.94
C SER A 350 39.51 -12.92 -19.30
N ASN A 351 40.49 -13.75 -18.92
CA ASN A 351 40.28 -15.02 -18.21
C ASN A 351 40.14 -14.86 -16.68
N LEU A 352 39.52 -13.79 -16.21
CA LEU A 352 39.33 -13.53 -14.77
C LEU A 352 38.22 -14.41 -14.19
N ASP A 353 38.43 -14.90 -12.97
CA ASP A 353 37.47 -15.74 -12.23
C ASP A 353 36.31 -14.92 -11.63
N GLY A 354 36.44 -13.60 -11.55
CA GLY A 354 35.34 -12.69 -11.19
C GLY A 354 35.76 -11.40 -10.49
N TRP A 355 34.79 -10.75 -9.83
CA TRP A 355 34.95 -9.44 -9.20
C TRP A 355 36.00 -9.38 -8.08
N ALA A 356 36.22 -10.48 -7.34
CA ALA A 356 37.19 -10.52 -6.26
C ALA A 356 38.62 -10.41 -6.79
N GLU A 357 38.92 -11.16 -7.85
CA GLU A 357 40.21 -11.14 -8.52
C GLU A 357 40.47 -9.81 -9.22
N LEU A 358 39.47 -9.26 -9.92
CA LEU A 358 39.58 -7.92 -10.52
C LEU A 358 39.96 -6.87 -9.48
N ARG A 359 39.28 -6.86 -8.32
CA ARG A 359 39.59 -5.91 -7.24
C ARG A 359 40.99 -6.07 -6.68
N GLN A 360 41.50 -7.30 -6.61
CA GLN A 360 42.86 -7.56 -6.13
C GLN A 360 43.92 -7.03 -7.11
N ILE A 361 43.70 -7.18 -8.42
CA ILE A 361 44.61 -6.67 -9.45
C ILE A 361 44.66 -5.14 -9.45
N LEU A 362 43.51 -4.49 -9.24
CA LEU A 362 43.39 -3.03 -9.29
C LEU A 362 43.77 -2.33 -7.98
N ASP A 363 44.00 -3.07 -6.89
CA ASP A 363 44.23 -2.47 -5.57
C ASP A 363 45.50 -1.60 -5.54
N GLY A 364 45.33 -0.33 -5.15
CA GLY A 364 46.39 0.68 -5.12
C GLY A 364 46.93 1.13 -6.49
N GLN A 365 46.36 0.66 -7.60
CA GLN A 365 46.81 0.99 -8.95
C GLN A 365 46.08 2.22 -9.52
N PRO A 366 46.68 2.97 -10.45
CA PRO A 366 46.03 4.11 -11.14
C PRO A 366 45.04 3.65 -12.22
N VAL A 367 44.33 2.55 -12.00
CA VAL A 367 43.38 1.94 -12.94
C VAL A 367 42.12 1.53 -12.18
N VAL A 368 40.96 1.90 -12.69
CA VAL A 368 39.66 1.46 -12.12
C VAL A 368 38.89 0.64 -13.14
N GLY A 369 38.07 -0.30 -12.67
CA GLY A 369 37.53 -1.32 -13.55
C GLY A 369 36.25 -2.01 -13.08
N ALA A 370 35.52 -2.54 -14.06
CA ALA A 370 34.29 -3.29 -13.84
C ALA A 370 34.16 -4.48 -14.81
N LEU A 371 33.31 -5.44 -14.43
CA LEU A 371 32.91 -6.55 -15.30
C LEU A 371 31.48 -6.34 -15.79
N SER A 372 31.26 -6.43 -17.10
CA SER A 372 29.92 -6.29 -17.69
C SER A 372 29.80 -7.07 -19.00
N LYS A 373 28.73 -7.87 -19.14
CA LYS A 373 28.42 -8.66 -20.35
C LYS A 373 29.62 -9.49 -20.88
N GLY A 374 30.44 -10.03 -19.99
CA GLY A 374 31.62 -10.82 -20.34
C GLY A 374 32.87 -10.02 -20.75
N ASN A 375 32.81 -8.68 -20.68
CA ASN A 375 33.94 -7.80 -20.90
C ASN A 375 34.49 -7.26 -19.56
N THR A 376 35.80 -7.04 -19.55
CA THR A 376 36.52 -6.24 -18.55
C THR A 376 36.62 -4.82 -19.08
N LEU A 377 36.07 -3.88 -18.33
CA LEU A 377 35.94 -2.47 -18.69
C LEU A 377 36.82 -1.63 -17.76
N LEU A 378 37.69 -0.77 -18.29
CA LEU A 378 38.69 -0.02 -17.51
C LEU A 378 38.73 1.47 -17.85
N PHE A 379 39.02 2.29 -16.84
CA PHE A 379 39.67 3.59 -17.00
C PHE A 379 41.13 3.42 -16.59
N GLY A 380 42.05 3.60 -17.53
CA GLY A 380 43.48 3.42 -17.33
C GLY A 380 44.26 3.71 -18.61
N ASP A 381 45.57 3.89 -18.48
CA ASP A 381 46.46 3.97 -19.64
C ASP A 381 46.65 2.58 -20.25
N ILE A 382 46.74 2.50 -21.57
CA ILE A 382 46.87 1.21 -22.27
C ILE A 382 48.12 0.45 -21.82
N ASN A 383 49.22 1.14 -21.50
CA ASN A 383 50.46 0.48 -21.05
C ASN A 383 50.28 -0.13 -19.65
N ASP A 384 49.65 0.60 -18.73
CA ASP A 384 49.35 0.12 -17.38
C ASP A 384 48.40 -1.08 -17.43
N VAL A 385 47.38 -1.02 -18.29
CA VAL A 385 46.44 -2.13 -18.52
C VAL A 385 47.16 -3.37 -19.05
N ASN A 386 48.02 -3.22 -20.06
CA ASN A 386 48.79 -4.34 -20.61
C ASN A 386 49.73 -4.96 -19.56
N HIS A 387 50.34 -4.14 -18.70
CA HIS A 387 51.19 -4.63 -17.62
C HIS A 387 50.39 -5.36 -16.54
N LEU A 388 49.30 -4.77 -16.05
CA LEU A 388 48.46 -5.31 -14.98
C LEU A 388 47.73 -6.61 -15.39
N PHE A 389 47.30 -6.69 -16.64
CA PHE A 389 46.57 -7.84 -17.19
C PHE A 389 47.44 -8.74 -18.08
N ASN A 390 48.77 -8.68 -17.92
CA ASN A 390 49.69 -9.48 -18.72
C ASN A 390 49.36 -10.98 -18.61
N GLY A 391 49.25 -11.65 -19.77
CA GLY A 391 48.87 -13.07 -19.86
C GLY A 391 47.40 -13.37 -19.54
N ARG A 392 46.56 -12.35 -19.28
CA ARG A 392 45.13 -12.50 -18.94
C ARG A 392 44.17 -11.97 -20.00
N ILE A 393 44.65 -11.10 -20.88
CA ILE A 393 43.88 -10.52 -21.99
C ILE A 393 43.68 -11.61 -23.07
N THR A 394 42.42 -11.87 -23.45
CA THR A 394 42.04 -12.89 -24.44
C THR A 394 41.43 -12.33 -25.71
N SER A 395 41.31 -11.00 -25.82
CA SER A 395 40.90 -10.28 -27.04
C SER A 395 41.68 -8.99 -27.22
N GLU A 396 41.55 -8.35 -28.38
CA GLU A 396 42.02 -6.98 -28.57
C GLU A 396 41.38 -6.01 -27.56
N ILE A 397 42.14 -4.98 -27.15
CA ILE A 397 41.67 -3.88 -26.31
C ILE A 397 41.03 -2.84 -27.22
N LEU A 398 39.73 -2.61 -27.04
CA LEU A 398 38.95 -1.64 -27.80
C LEU A 398 38.51 -0.48 -26.92
N THR A 399 38.29 0.68 -27.51
CA THR A 399 37.57 1.78 -26.87
C THR A 399 36.08 1.63 -27.19
N LEU A 400 35.24 1.45 -26.17
CA LEU A 400 33.79 1.37 -26.30
C LEU A 400 33.13 2.64 -25.78
N ASP A 401 32.21 3.20 -26.57
CA ASP A 401 31.36 4.29 -26.12
C ASP A 401 30.35 3.79 -25.07
N ILE A 402 30.07 4.63 -24.09
CA ILE A 402 29.08 4.38 -23.06
C ILE A 402 27.70 4.65 -23.64
N ASP A 403 26.89 3.60 -23.72
CA ASP A 403 25.51 3.66 -24.17
C ASP A 403 24.69 4.65 -23.32
N ASP A 404 23.95 5.53 -23.98
CA ASP A 404 23.03 6.48 -23.35
C ASP A 404 22.05 5.79 -22.38
N HIS A 405 21.68 4.52 -22.63
CA HIS A 405 20.80 3.75 -21.76
C HIS A 405 21.35 3.61 -20.33
N ILE A 406 22.68 3.62 -20.14
CA ILE A 406 23.32 3.58 -18.81
C ILE A 406 22.90 4.76 -17.94
N THR A 407 22.59 5.91 -18.54
CA THR A 407 22.16 7.12 -17.82
C THR A 407 20.78 6.99 -17.16
N TYR A 408 20.00 5.95 -17.50
CA TYR A 408 18.70 5.69 -16.87
C TYR A 408 18.78 4.70 -15.69
N HIS A 409 19.97 4.14 -15.40
CA HIS A 409 20.18 3.19 -14.30
C HIS A 409 20.78 3.86 -13.07
N GLU A 410 20.13 3.70 -11.91
CA GLU A 410 20.62 4.22 -10.62
C GLU A 410 21.93 3.55 -10.15
N ASN A 411 22.15 2.29 -10.54
CA ASN A 411 23.32 1.51 -10.16
C ASN A 411 23.90 0.81 -11.39
N SER A 412 24.66 1.55 -12.18
CA SER A 412 25.40 1.01 -13.33
C SER A 412 26.85 0.71 -12.95
N PHE A 413 27.48 -0.20 -13.70
CA PHE A 413 28.92 -0.43 -13.59
C PHE A 413 29.71 0.87 -13.82
N PHE A 414 29.20 1.74 -14.70
CA PHE A 414 29.82 3.01 -15.06
C PHE A 414 29.83 3.99 -13.89
N LEU A 415 28.71 4.16 -13.19
CA LEU A 415 28.68 4.94 -11.95
C LEU A 415 29.65 4.37 -10.90
N GLY A 416 29.74 3.04 -10.81
CA GLY A 416 30.73 2.35 -9.97
C GLY A 416 32.17 2.79 -10.28
N MET A 417 32.58 2.72 -11.55
CA MET A 417 33.90 3.17 -11.98
C MET A 417 34.14 4.66 -11.72
N LEU A 418 33.13 5.52 -11.88
CA LEU A 418 33.24 6.94 -11.53
C LEU A 418 33.43 7.16 -10.02
N TYR A 419 32.76 6.37 -9.16
CA TYR A 419 33.02 6.43 -7.72
C TYR A 419 34.44 5.97 -7.39
N ASP A 420 34.91 4.88 -7.99
CA ASP A 420 36.27 4.36 -7.74
C ASP A 420 37.34 5.38 -8.18
N MET A 421 37.09 6.09 -9.30
CA MET A 421 37.93 7.19 -9.76
C MET A 421 37.95 8.37 -8.78
N ILE A 422 36.78 8.73 -8.22
CA ILE A 422 36.70 9.76 -7.17
C ILE A 422 37.41 9.29 -5.89
N ASP A 423 37.25 8.03 -5.48
CA ASP A 423 37.92 7.44 -4.31
C ASP A 423 39.44 7.55 -4.43
N TYR A 424 39.98 7.21 -5.60
CA TYR A 424 41.41 7.31 -5.88
C TYR A 424 41.90 8.76 -5.73
N ASP A 425 41.26 9.71 -6.39
CA ASP A 425 41.72 11.11 -6.38
C ASP A 425 41.50 11.78 -5.01
N LEU A 426 40.39 11.49 -4.30
CA LEU A 426 40.15 11.99 -2.93
C LEU A 426 41.19 11.50 -1.92
N SER A 427 41.63 10.24 -2.05
CA SER A 427 42.64 9.67 -1.15
C SER A 427 44.05 10.18 -1.47
N GLN A 428 44.45 10.17 -2.74
CA GLN A 428 45.82 10.50 -3.16
C GLN A 428 46.07 12.01 -3.19
N ARG A 429 45.15 12.80 -3.75
CA ARG A 429 45.36 14.23 -3.99
C ARG A 429 44.91 15.10 -2.82
N PHE A 430 43.76 14.76 -2.22
CA PHE A 430 43.15 15.59 -1.16
C PHE A 430 43.46 15.10 0.26
N GLY A 431 44.08 13.93 0.41
CA GLY A 431 44.41 13.34 1.71
C GLY A 431 43.18 13.06 2.58
N LEU A 432 42.00 12.90 1.97
CA LEU A 432 40.78 12.56 2.70
C LEU A 432 40.75 11.07 3.01
N LYS A 433 40.23 10.73 4.19
CA LYS A 433 40.09 9.34 4.62
C LYS A 433 38.66 8.85 4.39
N ILE A 434 38.53 7.59 4.00
CA ILE A 434 37.25 6.92 3.77
C ILE A 434 36.73 6.34 5.08
N ASP A 435 35.45 6.55 5.40
CA ASP A 435 34.78 5.87 6.50
C ASP A 435 34.62 4.38 6.17
N SER A 436 35.36 3.53 6.87
CA SER A 436 35.35 2.07 6.66
C SER A 436 33.97 1.42 6.84
N HIS A 437 33.05 2.09 7.55
CA HIS A 437 31.68 1.60 7.81
C HIS A 437 30.65 2.16 6.82
N HIS A 438 30.95 3.27 6.15
CA HIS A 438 30.03 3.96 5.25
C HIS A 438 30.73 4.28 3.93
N ARG A 439 30.50 3.41 2.92
CA ARG A 439 30.98 3.66 1.56
C ARG A 439 30.52 5.05 1.08
N ARG A 440 31.40 5.77 0.36
CA ARG A 440 31.15 7.12 -0.20
C ARG A 440 31.06 8.24 0.83
N LYS A 441 31.53 8.00 2.06
CA LYS A 441 31.68 9.03 3.08
C LYS A 441 33.16 9.25 3.38
N TYR A 442 33.60 10.50 3.26
CA TYR A 442 34.98 10.91 3.44
C TYR A 442 35.07 11.94 4.55
N TYR A 443 36.18 11.95 5.27
CA TYR A 443 36.40 12.90 6.34
C TYR A 443 37.79 13.52 6.26
N SER A 444 37.91 14.73 6.82
CA SER A 444 39.16 15.49 6.86
C SER A 444 39.66 15.58 8.30
N GLU A 445 40.82 14.98 8.59
CA GLU A 445 41.45 15.08 9.91
C GLU A 445 41.92 16.51 10.25
N ASN A 446 42.08 17.35 9.22
CA ASN A 446 42.42 18.77 9.36
C ASN A 446 41.23 19.63 9.80
N HIS A 447 40.00 19.10 9.76
CA HIS A 447 38.76 19.83 10.08
C HIS A 447 38.03 19.18 11.24
N ARG A 448 38.62 19.28 12.43
CA ARG A 448 38.02 18.80 13.68
C ARG A 448 36.96 19.77 14.20
N LEU A 449 35.86 19.24 14.73
CA LEU A 449 34.86 20.01 15.46
C LEU A 449 35.39 20.28 16.87
N GLU A 450 35.59 21.57 17.18
CA GLU A 450 36.06 22.01 18.48
C GLU A 450 35.00 21.85 19.58
N SER A 451 35.45 21.72 20.83
CA SER A 451 34.56 21.57 22.00
C SER A 451 33.54 22.71 22.11
N ALA A 452 33.91 23.93 21.75
CA ALA A 452 33.00 25.08 21.74
C ALA A 452 31.87 24.92 20.70
N GLU A 453 32.19 24.40 19.50
CA GLU A 453 31.18 24.13 18.47
C GLU A 453 30.24 22.99 18.90
N LEU A 454 30.77 21.89 19.44
CA LEU A 454 29.95 20.79 19.96
C LEU A 454 29.00 21.25 21.07
N ASN A 455 29.51 22.08 22.01
CA ASN A 455 28.70 22.65 23.08
C ASN A 455 27.57 23.53 22.53
N SER A 456 27.80 24.28 21.45
CA SER A 456 26.75 25.05 20.76
C SER A 456 25.64 24.16 20.19
N TYR A 457 25.96 22.91 19.82
CA TYR A 457 25.02 21.88 19.40
C TYR A 457 24.43 21.08 20.58
N LYS A 458 24.64 21.53 21.82
CA LYS A 458 24.14 20.90 23.06
C LYS A 458 24.63 19.47 23.23
N THR A 459 25.88 19.19 22.83
CA THR A 459 26.53 17.90 23.00
C THR A 459 27.99 18.09 23.37
N SER A 460 28.61 17.06 23.93
CA SER A 460 30.05 16.96 24.10
C SER A 460 30.53 15.60 23.61
N ALA A 461 31.81 15.50 23.24
CA ALA A 461 32.43 14.26 22.81
C ALA A 461 33.80 14.14 23.49
N VAL A 462 34.07 12.95 24.05
CA VAL A 462 35.39 12.60 24.63
C VAL A 462 36.37 12.08 23.59
N VAL A 463 35.90 11.87 22.36
CA VAL A 463 36.67 11.40 21.22
C VAL A 463 36.68 12.46 20.12
N PRO A 464 37.67 12.46 19.21
CA PRO A 464 37.69 13.38 18.08
C PRO A 464 36.46 13.23 17.18
N VAL A 465 35.92 14.37 16.75
CA VAL A 465 34.82 14.46 15.78
C VAL A 465 35.30 15.33 14.64
N TYR A 466 35.26 14.83 13.41
CA TYR A 466 35.74 15.52 12.22
C TYR A 466 34.60 15.85 11.26
N GLU A 467 34.74 16.92 10.49
CA GLU A 467 33.86 17.17 9.35
C GLU A 467 34.00 16.02 8.34
N ALA A 468 32.85 15.57 7.85
CA ALA A 468 32.77 14.59 6.78
C ALA A 468 31.85 15.06 5.66
N VAL A 469 31.92 14.40 4.51
CA VAL A 469 31.01 14.58 3.37
C VAL A 469 30.63 13.22 2.84
N GLU A 470 29.34 13.03 2.60
CA GLU A 470 28.83 11.90 1.82
C GLU A 470 28.59 12.38 0.39
N ILE A 471 29.05 11.61 -0.60
CA ILE A 471 28.89 11.94 -2.01
C ILE A 471 27.93 10.97 -2.70
N GLN A 472 27.19 11.48 -3.68
CA GLN A 472 26.38 10.64 -4.56
C GLN A 472 26.39 11.20 -5.99
N LEU A 473 26.58 10.31 -6.95
CA LEU A 473 26.42 10.53 -8.37
C LEU A 473 25.04 10.02 -8.82
N GLU A 474 24.31 10.86 -9.54
CA GLU A 474 23.01 10.54 -10.13
C GLU A 474 22.88 11.15 -11.53
N PHE A 475 22.19 10.46 -12.44
CA PHE A 475 21.83 10.99 -13.75
C PHE A 475 20.39 11.50 -13.74
N HIS A 476 20.18 12.69 -14.31
CA HIS A 476 18.86 13.27 -14.56
C HIS A 476 18.84 13.87 -15.97
N ASN A 477 17.93 13.42 -16.83
CA ASN A 477 17.88 13.83 -18.24
C ASN A 477 19.23 13.72 -18.97
N LYS A 478 19.95 12.60 -18.74
CA LYS A 478 21.31 12.32 -19.27
C LYS A 478 22.42 13.24 -18.75
N GLU A 479 22.11 14.20 -17.87
CA GLU A 479 23.09 15.05 -17.19
C GLU A 479 23.52 14.38 -15.88
N LEU A 480 24.83 14.36 -15.61
CA LEU A 480 25.40 13.80 -14.39
C LEU A 480 25.47 14.87 -13.30
N PHE A 481 25.02 14.54 -12.10
CA PHE A 481 25.09 15.39 -10.91
C PHE A 481 25.88 14.72 -9.80
N LEU A 482 26.68 15.51 -9.08
CA LEU A 482 27.34 15.16 -7.83
C LEU A 482 26.64 15.88 -6.68
N THR A 483 25.98 15.14 -5.79
CA THR A 483 25.46 15.69 -4.54
C THR A 483 26.52 15.61 -3.45
N LEU A 484 26.77 16.72 -2.78
CA LEU A 484 27.62 16.79 -1.59
C LEU A 484 26.74 16.93 -0.36
N LEU A 485 26.80 15.96 0.56
CA LEU A 485 26.02 15.97 1.80
C LEU A 485 26.95 16.12 3.00
N PRO A 486 27.09 17.32 3.59
CA PRO A 486 27.89 17.52 4.78
C PRO A 486 27.44 16.63 5.94
N SER A 487 28.41 15.98 6.58
CA SER A 487 28.25 14.96 7.63
C SER A 487 29.33 15.14 8.71
N ILE A 488 29.42 14.18 9.63
CA ILE A 488 30.52 14.10 10.60
C ILE A 488 31.07 12.68 10.69
N PHE A 489 32.35 12.55 11.02
CA PHE A 489 33.00 11.30 11.39
C PHE A 489 33.39 11.33 12.87
N ILE A 490 33.04 10.28 13.61
CA ILE A 490 33.34 10.16 15.04
C ILE A 490 34.42 9.09 15.15
N ASP A 491 35.66 9.53 15.41
CA ASP A 491 36.81 8.64 15.56
C ASP A 491 36.90 8.16 17.00
N ASP A 492 36.19 7.08 17.29
CA ASP A 492 36.15 6.52 18.64
C ASP A 492 37.07 5.32 18.84
N GLN A 493 37.71 4.82 17.77
CA GLN A 493 38.48 3.57 17.76
C GLN A 493 37.75 2.39 18.44
N GLY A 494 36.42 2.34 18.34
CA GLY A 494 35.58 1.30 18.97
C GLY A 494 35.23 1.52 20.45
N SER A 495 35.62 2.64 21.06
CA SER A 495 35.35 2.94 22.49
C SER A 495 33.90 3.35 22.79
N LEU A 496 33.14 3.84 21.80
CA LEU A 496 31.77 4.33 21.99
C LEU A 496 30.74 3.34 21.47
N THR A 497 29.68 3.14 22.27
CA THR A 497 28.51 2.38 21.81
C THR A 497 27.79 3.10 20.66
N LYS A 498 27.12 2.33 19.80
CA LYS A 498 26.32 2.86 18.68
C LYS A 498 25.31 3.93 19.12
N ILE A 499 24.70 3.76 20.30
CA ILE A 499 23.72 4.70 20.87
C ILE A 499 24.38 6.05 21.16
N LYS A 500 25.59 6.06 21.76
CA LYS A 500 26.34 7.29 22.05
C LYS A 500 26.76 8.00 20.76
N LYS A 501 27.27 7.27 19.76
CA LYS A 501 27.60 7.83 18.43
C LYS A 501 26.38 8.50 17.80
N GLN A 502 25.24 7.81 17.81
CA GLN A 502 23.99 8.34 17.27
C GLN A 502 23.52 9.59 18.02
N ALA A 503 23.69 9.65 19.34
CA ALA A 503 23.32 10.82 20.14
C ALA A 503 24.14 12.06 19.73
N ILE A 504 25.47 11.93 19.59
CA ILE A 504 26.37 13.00 19.14
C ILE A 504 25.95 13.47 17.74
N ALA A 505 25.83 12.55 16.78
CA ALA A 505 25.44 12.86 15.41
C ALA A 505 24.07 13.56 15.35
N ASN A 506 23.07 13.03 16.05
CA ASN A 506 21.73 13.63 16.09
C ASN A 506 21.75 15.05 16.66
N ALA A 507 22.57 15.32 17.69
CA ALA A 507 22.69 16.64 18.27
C ALA A 507 23.29 17.64 17.27
N VAL A 508 24.38 17.26 16.58
CA VAL A 508 25.00 18.09 15.53
C VAL A 508 23.99 18.39 14.42
N PHE A 509 23.39 17.37 13.80
CA PHE A 509 22.47 17.55 12.68
C PHE A 509 21.18 18.28 13.06
N SER A 510 20.68 18.09 14.28
CA SER A 510 19.47 18.78 14.75
C SER A 510 19.67 20.28 14.92
N ASN A 511 20.90 20.74 15.16
CA ASN A 511 21.20 22.15 15.39
C ASN A 511 21.84 22.84 14.17
N ARG A 512 22.31 22.09 13.16
CA ARG A 512 22.72 22.63 11.86
C ARG A 512 21.51 23.09 11.03
N ARG A 513 21.12 24.35 11.20
CA ARG A 513 20.08 25.04 10.40
C ARG A 513 20.66 25.57 9.09
N ASN A 514 19.82 26.18 8.24
CA ASN A 514 20.17 26.65 6.89
C ASN A 514 21.55 27.35 6.78
N SER A 515 21.84 28.33 7.64
CA SER A 515 23.13 29.05 7.59
C SER A 515 24.32 28.11 7.84
N ALA A 516 24.26 27.33 8.92
CA ALA A 516 25.32 26.39 9.26
C ALA A 516 25.51 25.33 8.17
N VAL A 517 24.44 24.81 7.57
CA VAL A 517 24.54 23.86 6.46
C VAL A 517 25.19 24.54 5.25
N ASN A 518 24.77 25.76 4.89
CA ASN A 518 25.37 26.50 3.79
C ASN A 518 26.88 26.74 3.99
N ASP A 519 27.31 27.02 5.22
CA ASP A 519 28.72 27.26 5.52
C ASP A 519 29.55 25.96 5.39
N ARG A 520 28.97 24.81 5.76
CA ARG A 520 29.59 23.49 5.55
C ARG A 520 29.61 23.07 4.08
N GLU A 521 28.58 23.40 3.32
CA GLU A 521 28.57 23.22 1.86
C GLU A 521 29.66 24.06 1.18
N LYS A 522 29.90 25.30 1.65
CA LYS A 522 31.00 26.15 1.15
C LYS A 522 32.37 25.60 1.53
N LEU A 523 32.52 25.10 2.75
CA LEU A 523 33.74 24.43 3.20
C LEU A 523 34.10 23.28 2.27
N TRP A 524 33.15 22.37 1.99
CA TRP A 524 33.42 21.21 1.14
C TRP A 524 33.73 21.57 -0.31
N ILE A 525 33.06 22.59 -0.86
CA ILE A 525 33.48 23.12 -2.17
C ILE A 525 34.91 23.63 -2.12
N SER A 526 35.29 24.39 -1.09
CA SER A 526 36.65 24.93 -0.99
C SER A 526 37.72 23.84 -0.90
N ILE A 527 37.44 22.76 -0.15
CA ILE A 527 38.33 21.60 -0.03
C ILE A 527 38.48 20.89 -1.37
N LEU A 528 37.36 20.59 -2.04
CA LEU A 528 37.36 19.79 -3.27
C LEU A 528 37.80 20.56 -4.51
N ARG A 529 37.68 21.89 -4.48
CA ARG A 529 38.15 22.77 -5.55
C ARG A 529 39.63 23.12 -5.39
N GLY A 530 40.10 23.31 -4.15
CA GLY A 530 41.39 23.95 -3.90
C GLY A 530 41.48 25.31 -4.60
N ASP A 531 42.57 25.53 -5.31
CA ASP A 531 42.87 26.76 -6.07
C ASP A 531 42.30 26.77 -7.51
N GLN A 532 41.58 25.72 -7.92
CA GLN A 532 41.02 25.61 -9.27
C GLN A 532 39.70 26.38 -9.42
N ASP A 533 39.20 26.54 -10.66
CA ASP A 533 37.87 27.11 -10.91
C ASP A 533 36.74 26.07 -10.84
N HIS A 534 37.09 24.78 -10.93
CA HIS A 534 36.18 23.63 -11.00
C HIS A 534 36.58 22.53 -10.00
N ILE A 535 35.63 21.67 -9.63
CA ILE A 535 35.97 20.42 -8.90
C ILE A 535 36.31 19.38 -9.96
N LYS A 536 37.56 18.90 -9.97
CA LYS A 536 38.09 17.99 -11.00
C LYS A 536 38.60 16.71 -10.37
N PHE A 537 38.14 15.57 -10.87
CA PHE A 537 38.73 14.26 -10.62
C PHE A 537 39.35 13.76 -11.93
N GLU A 538 40.55 13.21 -11.87
CA GLU A 538 41.27 12.75 -13.06
C GLU A 538 42.02 11.44 -12.78
N LEU A 539 41.95 10.50 -13.72
CA LEU A 539 42.69 9.25 -13.68
C LEU A 539 43.09 8.85 -15.10
N ALA A 540 44.38 8.71 -15.37
CA ALA A 540 44.92 8.24 -16.66
C ALA A 540 44.28 8.89 -17.90
N GLY A 541 44.10 10.22 -17.88
CA GLY A 541 43.49 11.00 -18.97
C GLY A 541 41.96 11.06 -18.98
N TYR A 542 41.28 10.22 -18.20
CA TYR A 542 39.83 10.32 -17.97
C TYR A 542 39.55 11.44 -16.97
N LYS A 543 38.62 12.35 -17.34
CA LYS A 543 38.30 13.54 -16.56
C LYS A 543 36.84 13.57 -16.15
N LEU A 544 36.61 13.98 -14.90
CA LEU A 544 35.30 14.23 -14.33
C LEU A 544 35.33 15.61 -13.67
N GLU A 545 34.65 16.58 -14.27
CA GLU A 545 34.68 18.00 -13.85
C GLU A 545 33.27 18.48 -13.53
N PHE A 546 33.11 19.12 -12.37
CA PHE A 546 31.84 19.66 -11.88
C PHE A 546 31.89 21.18 -11.72
N GLU A 547 30.72 21.80 -11.88
CA GLU A 547 30.48 23.19 -11.50
C GLU A 547 30.79 23.42 -10.01
N THR A 548 31.19 24.64 -9.66
CA THR A 548 31.51 25.04 -8.26
C THR A 548 30.41 25.85 -7.59
N ASN A 549 29.32 26.17 -8.29
CA ASN A 549 28.10 26.63 -7.62
C ASN A 549 27.04 25.54 -7.71
N TYR A 550 26.28 25.41 -6.63
CA TYR A 550 25.20 24.46 -6.56
C TYR A 550 24.08 24.76 -7.56
N ALA A 551 23.37 23.71 -7.96
CA ALA A 551 22.14 23.81 -8.71
C ALA A 551 21.10 24.62 -7.93
N SER A 552 20.27 25.35 -8.65
CA SER A 552 19.18 26.14 -8.07
C SER A 552 17.84 25.78 -8.67
N ALA A 553 16.77 26.21 -8.02
CA ALA A 553 15.41 26.10 -8.54
C ALA A 553 14.67 27.40 -8.24
N GLY A 554 13.76 27.78 -9.14
CA GLY A 554 13.03 29.03 -9.02
C GLY A 554 13.78 30.22 -9.62
N ILE A 555 14.02 31.25 -8.81
CA ILE A 555 14.85 32.39 -9.19
C ILE A 555 16.33 31.94 -9.12
N PRO A 556 17.10 32.04 -10.21
CA PRO A 556 18.51 31.62 -10.22
C PRO A 556 19.30 32.31 -9.10
N VAL A 557 19.92 31.52 -8.24
CA VAL A 557 20.77 32.03 -7.13
C VAL A 557 22.22 32.25 -7.61
N SER A 558 22.58 31.69 -8.77
CA SER A 558 23.90 31.73 -9.39
C SER A 558 23.78 31.51 -10.91
N LYS A 559 24.88 31.70 -11.67
CA LYS A 559 24.94 31.47 -13.13
C LYS A 559 24.97 29.97 -13.53
N THR A 560 24.60 29.06 -12.62
CA THR A 560 24.71 27.60 -12.78
C THR A 560 23.40 26.93 -13.16
N HIS A 561 23.39 25.60 -13.27
CA HIS A 561 22.20 24.83 -13.59
C HIS A 561 21.00 25.25 -12.74
N THR A 562 19.87 25.55 -13.41
CA THR A 562 18.61 25.92 -12.76
C THR A 562 17.51 24.98 -13.24
N PHE A 563 16.92 24.24 -12.30
CA PHE A 563 15.76 23.40 -12.59
C PHE A 563 14.56 24.28 -12.94
N LYS A 564 13.99 24.05 -14.13
CA LYS A 564 12.88 24.86 -14.66
C LYS A 564 11.53 24.51 -14.05
N GLY A 565 11.33 23.27 -13.59
CA GLY A 565 10.09 22.86 -12.94
C GLY A 565 10.19 23.04 -11.43
N ALA A 566 9.62 24.13 -10.90
CA ALA A 566 9.61 24.40 -9.47
C ALA A 566 8.37 25.18 -9.03
N PHE A 567 7.67 24.69 -8.01
CA PHE A 567 6.47 25.33 -7.48
C PHE A 567 6.21 24.95 -6.03
N LEU A 568 5.33 25.71 -5.38
CA LEU A 568 4.86 25.47 -4.01
C LEU A 568 3.38 25.07 -4.07
N THR A 569 3.05 23.92 -3.47
CA THR A 569 1.66 23.49 -3.29
C THR A 569 1.12 24.01 -1.96
N VAL A 570 -0.16 24.42 -1.95
CA VAL A 570 -0.86 24.88 -0.74
C VAL A 570 -0.98 23.75 0.28
N GLU A 571 -0.92 24.09 1.57
CA GLU A 571 -1.10 23.13 2.65
C GLU A 571 -2.51 22.49 2.59
N PRO A 572 -2.63 21.14 2.61
CA PRO A 572 -3.93 20.49 2.50
C PRO A 572 -4.83 20.72 3.71
N CYS A 573 -6.12 20.95 3.47
CA CYS A 573 -7.14 21.04 4.50
C CYS A 573 -7.75 19.66 4.83
N LEU A 574 -8.20 19.52 6.07
CA LEU A 574 -8.99 18.39 6.56
C LEU A 574 -10.47 18.80 6.66
N ASN A 575 -11.37 17.92 6.25
CA ASN A 575 -12.82 18.10 6.31
C ASN A 575 -13.42 17.39 7.53
N PHE A 576 -14.32 18.09 8.21
CA PHE A 576 -15.03 17.64 9.42
C PHE A 576 -16.55 17.51 9.21
N SER A 577 -17.04 17.74 7.99
CA SER A 577 -18.44 17.54 7.60
C SER A 577 -18.54 16.89 6.22
N LEU A 578 -19.56 16.05 6.02
CA LEU A 578 -19.90 15.54 4.68
C LEU A 578 -20.59 16.59 3.81
N SER A 579 -21.45 17.40 4.41
CA SER A 579 -22.35 18.30 3.69
C SER A 579 -21.85 19.74 3.62
N ASP A 580 -21.17 20.20 4.68
CA ASP A 580 -20.71 21.59 4.78
C ASP A 580 -19.22 21.71 4.43
N ARG A 581 -18.94 22.23 3.22
CA ARG A 581 -17.58 22.44 2.72
C ARG A 581 -16.80 23.51 3.49
N ASN A 582 -17.46 24.32 4.32
CA ASN A 582 -16.78 25.33 5.14
C ASN A 582 -16.24 24.76 6.45
N GLN A 583 -16.66 23.56 6.86
CA GLN A 583 -16.16 22.88 8.06
C GLN A 583 -14.86 22.15 7.76
N ARG A 584 -13.83 22.95 7.47
CA ARG A 584 -12.48 22.49 7.14
C ARG A 584 -11.43 23.27 7.91
N SER A 585 -10.28 22.64 8.13
CA SER A 585 -9.14 23.24 8.84
C SER A 585 -7.84 22.56 8.39
N SER A 586 -6.77 23.33 8.20
CA SER A 586 -5.43 22.76 7.99
C SER A 586 -4.88 22.11 9.26
N HIS A 587 -5.38 22.50 10.44
CA HIS A 587 -4.93 22.01 11.74
C HIS A 587 -5.92 20.97 12.31
N PRO A 588 -5.49 19.72 12.60
CA PRO A 588 -6.39 18.64 13.03
C PRO A 588 -7.05 18.93 14.39
N LEU A 589 -6.27 19.29 15.41
CA LEU A 589 -6.80 19.53 16.76
C LEU A 589 -7.77 20.73 16.82
N LYS A 590 -7.42 21.85 16.19
CA LYS A 590 -8.32 23.02 16.09
C LYS A 590 -9.59 22.68 15.31
N GLY A 591 -9.47 21.89 14.24
CA GLY A 591 -10.62 21.43 13.45
C GLY A 591 -11.58 20.57 14.28
N LEU A 592 -11.06 19.57 15.00
CA LEU A 592 -11.86 18.75 15.92
C LEU A 592 -12.54 19.59 17.01
N LEU A 593 -11.82 20.53 17.61
CA LEU A 593 -12.37 21.38 18.66
C LEU A 593 -13.50 22.28 18.14
N ARG A 594 -13.33 22.83 16.93
CA ARG A 594 -14.27 23.78 16.33
C ARG A 594 -15.52 23.11 15.75
N PHE A 595 -15.34 21.98 15.08
CA PHE A 595 -16.40 21.35 14.27
C PHE A 595 -16.88 20.00 14.84
N GLY A 596 -16.12 19.39 15.75
CA GLY A 596 -16.32 18.00 16.13
C GLY A 596 -15.76 17.03 15.08
N PRO A 597 -15.91 15.71 15.31
CA PRO A 597 -15.42 14.71 14.36
C PRO A 597 -16.36 14.57 13.15
N LEU A 598 -15.81 14.09 12.04
CA LEU A 598 -16.55 13.90 10.79
C LEU A 598 -17.83 13.06 10.95
N ASP A 599 -17.78 11.98 11.71
CA ASP A 599 -18.94 11.08 11.85
C ASP A 599 -20.13 11.68 12.62
N HIS A 600 -19.92 12.78 13.35
CA HIS A 600 -21.00 13.55 13.95
C HIS A 600 -21.91 14.18 12.88
N SER A 601 -21.35 14.54 11.73
CA SER A 601 -22.13 15.04 10.59
C SER A 601 -23.01 13.96 9.96
N TYR A 602 -22.71 12.67 10.16
CA TYR A 602 -23.50 11.57 9.60
C TYR A 602 -24.87 11.41 10.28
N GLU A 603 -24.97 11.85 11.53
CA GLU A 603 -26.18 11.79 12.35
C GLU A 603 -26.95 13.13 12.35
N ASN A 604 -26.74 13.98 11.33
CA ASN A 604 -27.28 15.34 11.24
C ASN A 604 -26.98 16.19 12.49
N GLY A 605 -25.81 16.01 13.10
CA GLY A 605 -25.38 16.76 14.28
C GLY A 605 -26.02 16.32 15.60
N LYS A 606 -26.70 15.17 15.65
CA LYS A 606 -27.19 14.59 16.91
C LYS A 606 -26.03 14.02 17.73
N ILE A 607 -26.12 14.14 19.06
CA ILE A 607 -25.18 13.49 19.97
C ILE A 607 -25.51 11.99 20.00
N ASN A 608 -24.51 11.16 19.76
CA ASN A 608 -24.65 9.72 19.90
C ASN A 608 -24.65 9.36 21.40
N PRO A 609 -25.76 8.84 21.95
CA PRO A 609 -25.86 8.58 23.38
C PRO A 609 -25.04 7.35 23.82
N GLN A 610 -24.54 6.54 22.89
CA GLN A 610 -23.74 5.36 23.22
C GLN A 610 -22.30 5.75 23.57
N ALA A 611 -21.97 5.58 24.86
CA ALA A 611 -20.60 5.72 25.36
C ALA A 611 -19.65 4.71 24.69
N ILE A 612 -18.39 5.11 24.53
CA ILE A 612 -17.29 4.23 24.15
C ILE A 612 -16.88 3.46 25.41
N LYS A 613 -17.09 2.14 25.40
CA LYS A 613 -16.83 1.26 26.53
C LYS A 613 -15.42 0.70 26.48
N LEU A 614 -14.66 0.87 27.56
CA LEU A 614 -13.31 0.33 27.68
C LEU A 614 -13.32 -0.96 28.51
N ALA A 615 -12.50 -1.92 28.09
CA ALA A 615 -12.05 -3.03 28.93
C ALA A 615 -10.60 -2.79 29.34
N ILE A 616 -10.15 -3.33 30.48
CA ILE A 616 -8.80 -3.07 31.00
C ILE A 616 -8.14 -4.39 31.47
N ILE A 617 -6.88 -4.60 31.07
CA ILE A 617 -5.96 -5.57 31.68
C ILE A 617 -4.87 -4.79 32.44
N SER A 618 -4.94 -4.88 33.77
CA SER A 618 -4.15 -4.18 34.81
C SER A 618 -3.20 -5.08 35.62
N PRO A 619 -1.90 -4.82 35.92
CA PRO A 619 -1.36 -5.29 37.21
C PRO A 619 -2.11 -4.66 38.39
N ILE A 620 -2.26 -5.40 39.49
CA ILE A 620 -2.88 -4.89 40.74
C ILE A 620 -2.19 -3.59 41.19
N SER A 621 -0.86 -3.57 41.17
CA SER A 621 -0.05 -2.40 41.57
C SER A 621 -0.27 -1.17 40.69
N GLY A 622 -0.71 -1.36 39.44
CA GLY A 622 -0.88 -0.33 38.42
C GLY A 622 -2.31 0.14 38.17
N LEU A 623 -3.31 -0.54 38.72
CA LEU A 623 -4.71 -0.37 38.35
C LEU A 623 -5.22 1.06 38.58
N ARG A 624 -5.06 1.60 39.80
CA ARG A 624 -5.51 2.97 40.12
C ARG A 624 -4.81 4.01 39.26
N LYS A 625 -3.54 3.77 38.91
CA LYS A 625 -2.74 4.67 38.08
C LYS A 625 -3.30 4.76 36.65
N VAL A 626 -3.62 3.61 36.03
CA VAL A 626 -4.20 3.60 34.68
C VAL A 626 -5.64 4.12 34.67
N GLN A 627 -6.46 3.79 35.68
CA GLN A 627 -7.82 4.32 35.79
C GLN A 627 -7.81 5.85 35.94
N SER A 628 -6.95 6.41 36.80
CA SER A 628 -6.80 7.86 36.94
C SER A 628 -6.32 8.51 35.64
N HIS A 629 -5.39 7.88 34.93
CA HIS A 629 -4.91 8.38 33.64
C HIS A 629 -6.03 8.44 32.58
N LEU A 630 -6.85 7.39 32.49
CA LEU A 630 -8.00 7.32 31.58
C LEU A 630 -9.11 8.31 31.98
N ALA A 631 -9.43 8.40 33.28
CA ALA A 631 -10.41 9.34 33.80
C ALA A 631 -10.00 10.80 33.54
N GLY A 632 -8.69 11.07 33.52
CA GLY A 632 -8.13 12.36 33.12
C GLY A 632 -8.50 12.82 31.71
N LEU A 633 -8.93 11.92 30.80
CA LEU A 633 -9.43 12.29 29.47
C LEU A 633 -10.76 13.07 29.52
N ASN A 634 -11.48 13.00 30.64
CA ASN A 634 -12.70 13.78 30.90
C ASN A 634 -12.42 15.12 31.59
N GLN A 635 -11.16 15.53 31.72
CA GLN A 635 -10.75 16.75 32.39
C GLN A 635 -9.95 17.67 31.46
N GLU A 636 -10.10 18.97 31.65
CA GLU A 636 -9.30 19.98 30.95
C GLU A 636 -7.84 19.98 31.45
N ILE A 637 -6.89 20.31 30.57
CA ILE A 637 -5.50 20.56 30.94
C ILE A 637 -4.82 21.51 29.94
N ALA A 638 -4.12 22.50 30.48
CA ALA A 638 -3.32 23.43 29.70
C ALA A 638 -2.05 22.76 29.14
N ARG A 639 -1.67 23.14 27.92
CA ARG A 639 -0.42 22.69 27.29
C ARG A 639 0.82 23.24 27.98
N LYS A 640 1.92 22.49 27.95
CA LYS A 640 3.22 22.93 28.51
C LYS A 640 4.30 23.16 27.46
N SER A 641 4.16 22.58 26.28
CA SER A 641 5.13 22.63 25.18
C SER A 641 4.47 22.95 23.84
N GLU A 642 5.29 23.08 22.78
CA GLU A 642 4.84 23.25 21.39
C GLU A 642 3.76 24.34 21.24
N ARG A 643 3.97 25.50 21.88
CA ARG A 643 2.96 26.57 22.02
C ARG A 643 2.39 27.08 20.68
N ASP A 644 3.16 26.93 19.61
CA ASP A 644 2.80 27.32 18.25
C ASP A 644 1.86 26.31 17.54
N TYR A 645 1.67 25.12 18.10
CA TYR A 645 0.86 24.05 17.49
C TYR A 645 -0.08 23.37 18.48
N LEU A 646 0.45 22.85 19.58
CA LEU A 646 -0.37 22.18 20.58
C LEU A 646 -1.40 23.17 21.13
N ILE A 647 -2.61 22.69 21.36
CA ILE A 647 -3.69 23.44 22.01
C ILE A 647 -4.06 22.79 23.32
N ASP A 648 -4.71 23.54 24.21
CA ASP A 648 -5.17 23.01 25.49
C ASP A 648 -6.16 21.86 25.24
N TYR A 649 -6.10 20.85 26.09
CA TYR A 649 -6.97 19.69 25.96
C TYR A 649 -8.24 19.92 26.76
N VAL A 650 -9.40 19.72 26.14
CA VAL A 650 -10.73 19.82 26.78
C VAL A 650 -11.34 18.42 26.95
N PRO A 651 -12.38 18.25 27.79
CA PRO A 651 -12.97 16.93 28.05
C PRO A 651 -13.35 16.15 26.78
N PHE A 652 -13.16 14.84 26.81
CA PHE A 652 -13.36 13.93 25.66
C PHE A 652 -14.71 14.12 24.97
N ALA A 653 -15.80 14.22 25.74
CA ALA A 653 -17.14 14.41 25.20
C ALA A 653 -17.33 15.75 24.46
N SER A 654 -16.59 16.79 24.83
CA SER A 654 -16.62 18.08 24.15
C SER A 654 -15.97 18.01 22.77
N ILE A 655 -14.91 17.21 22.63
CA ILE A 655 -14.16 17.00 21.38
C ILE A 655 -14.94 16.05 20.46
N TYR A 656 -15.25 14.85 20.93
CA TYR A 656 -15.72 13.74 20.10
C TYR A 656 -17.24 13.55 20.11
N LYS A 657 -17.97 14.38 20.86
CA LYS A 657 -19.44 14.31 20.99
C LYS A 657 -19.96 12.94 21.44
N ARG A 658 -19.14 12.22 22.21
CA ARG A 658 -19.40 10.89 22.79
C ARG A 658 -18.75 10.76 24.16
N TYR A 659 -19.35 10.00 25.06
CA TYR A 659 -18.80 9.74 26.39
C TYR A 659 -17.82 8.57 26.38
N LEU A 660 -16.93 8.52 27.37
CA LEU A 660 -16.09 7.36 27.70
C LEU A 660 -16.66 6.67 28.94
N ASP A 661 -16.83 5.36 28.86
CA ASP A 661 -17.19 4.49 29.97
C ASP A 661 -15.96 3.66 30.38
N ILE A 662 -15.49 3.88 31.61
CA ILE A 662 -14.24 3.34 32.14
C ILE A 662 -14.59 2.45 33.34
N PRO A 663 -14.18 1.17 33.38
CA PRO A 663 -14.50 0.29 34.48
C PRO A 663 -13.75 0.69 35.76
N GLU A 664 -14.48 1.10 36.80
CA GLU A 664 -13.91 1.52 38.09
C GLU A 664 -13.81 0.38 39.12
N ASN A 665 -14.85 -0.47 39.21
CA ASN A 665 -14.91 -1.56 40.20
C ASN A 665 -14.06 -2.77 39.76
N VAL A 666 -13.28 -3.35 40.69
CA VAL A 666 -12.46 -4.56 40.50
C VAL A 666 -13.30 -5.79 40.13
N GLU A 667 -14.56 -5.84 40.56
CA GLU A 667 -15.51 -6.91 40.21
C GLU A 667 -16.16 -6.74 38.83
N ASN A 668 -15.86 -5.64 38.13
CA ASN A 668 -16.42 -5.41 36.81
C ASN A 668 -15.86 -6.43 35.81
N LYS A 669 -16.74 -7.16 35.11
CA LYS A 669 -16.36 -8.11 34.05
C LYS A 669 -15.52 -7.51 32.91
N LEU A 670 -15.50 -6.19 32.76
CA LEU A 670 -14.64 -5.50 31.79
C LEU A 670 -13.23 -5.21 32.32
N LEU A 671 -12.90 -5.66 33.54
CA LEU A 671 -11.62 -5.44 34.18
C LEU A 671 -11.00 -6.78 34.60
N GLU A 672 -9.78 -7.02 34.13
CA GLU A 672 -8.97 -8.18 34.50
C GLU A 672 -7.69 -7.69 35.18
N VAL A 673 -7.44 -8.20 36.39
CA VAL A 673 -6.29 -7.76 37.20
C VAL A 673 -5.29 -8.90 37.38
N ILE A 674 -4.01 -8.60 37.14
CA ILE A 674 -2.88 -9.55 37.18
C ILE A 674 -2.09 -9.31 38.46
N ASN A 675 -1.79 -10.38 39.21
CA ASN A 675 -0.89 -10.30 40.35
C ASN A 675 0.56 -10.22 39.86
N ASP A 676 1.29 -9.18 40.26
CA ASP A 676 2.70 -8.98 39.89
C ASP A 676 3.59 -10.18 40.27
N GLN A 677 3.30 -10.86 41.38
CA GLN A 677 4.08 -12.04 41.80
C GLN A 677 3.91 -13.22 40.85
N GLU A 678 2.72 -13.40 40.27
CA GLU A 678 2.38 -14.50 39.36
C GLU A 678 3.26 -14.48 38.11
N VAL A 679 3.60 -13.29 37.63
CA VAL A 679 4.36 -13.11 36.38
C VAL A 679 5.85 -12.83 36.61
N SER A 680 6.27 -12.54 37.85
CA SER A 680 7.62 -12.05 38.18
C SER A 680 8.79 -12.93 37.73
N GLN A 681 8.58 -14.26 37.61
CA GLN A 681 9.59 -15.23 37.20
C GLN A 681 9.40 -15.73 35.76
N MET A 682 8.41 -15.23 35.04
CA MET A 682 8.17 -15.64 33.66
C MET A 682 9.27 -15.12 32.74
N VAL A 683 9.45 -15.78 31.60
CA VAL A 683 10.20 -15.22 30.46
C VAL A 683 9.24 -14.56 29.45
N PRO A 684 9.71 -13.70 28.52
CA PRO A 684 8.84 -12.95 27.61
C PRO A 684 7.77 -13.76 26.88
N LEU A 685 8.11 -14.97 26.40
CA LEU A 685 7.17 -15.84 25.69
C LEU A 685 6.13 -16.47 26.63
N GLN A 686 6.49 -16.81 27.87
CA GLN A 686 5.54 -17.30 28.87
C GLN A 686 4.56 -16.20 29.28
N PHE A 687 5.06 -14.98 29.45
CA PHE A 687 4.22 -13.82 29.73
C PHE A 687 3.27 -13.49 28.56
N TYR A 688 3.74 -13.64 27.32
CA TYR A 688 2.88 -13.55 26.13
C TYR A 688 1.75 -14.59 26.15
N ASP A 689 2.06 -15.86 26.40
CA ASP A 689 1.06 -16.93 26.52
C ASP A 689 0.08 -16.67 27.67
N PHE A 690 0.56 -16.14 28.78
CA PHE A 690 -0.27 -15.72 29.90
C PHE A 690 -1.26 -14.63 29.49
N LEU A 691 -0.80 -13.56 28.83
CA LEU A 691 -1.66 -12.48 28.35
C LEU A 691 -2.68 -12.97 27.30
N LYS A 692 -2.32 -13.90 26.42
CA LYS A 692 -3.27 -14.49 25.46
C LYS A 692 -4.46 -15.13 26.17
N ARG A 693 -4.23 -15.90 27.23
CA ARG A 693 -5.32 -16.51 28.02
C ARG A 693 -6.23 -15.46 28.65
N LYS A 694 -5.67 -14.34 29.13
CA LYS A 694 -6.47 -13.22 29.65
C LYS A 694 -7.28 -12.53 28.54
N ILE A 695 -6.71 -12.38 27.35
CA ILE A 695 -7.42 -11.84 26.17
C ILE A 695 -8.53 -12.78 25.68
N ASP A 696 -8.34 -14.10 25.81
CA ASP A 696 -9.35 -15.09 25.42
C ASP A 696 -10.66 -14.95 26.21
N TYR A 697 -10.58 -14.53 27.47
CA TYR A 697 -11.77 -14.13 28.23
C TYR A 697 -12.50 -12.97 27.55
N PHE A 698 -11.80 -11.89 27.21
CA PHE A 698 -12.40 -10.74 26.51
C PHE A 698 -12.94 -11.09 25.12
N TYR A 699 -12.38 -12.10 24.45
CA TYR A 699 -12.95 -12.62 23.20
C TYR A 699 -14.37 -13.16 23.39
N THR A 700 -14.68 -13.79 24.53
CA THR A 700 -16.03 -14.29 24.82
C THR A 700 -17.06 -13.16 24.98
N ILE A 701 -16.63 -11.99 25.45
CA ILE A 701 -17.47 -10.81 25.70
C ILE A 701 -17.19 -9.63 24.75
N ARG A 702 -16.57 -9.88 23.59
CA ARG A 702 -16.11 -8.84 22.63
C ARG A 702 -17.19 -7.91 22.07
N GLY A 703 -18.47 -8.22 22.28
CA GLY A 703 -19.60 -7.34 21.93
C GLY A 703 -19.97 -6.32 23.01
N GLU A 704 -19.38 -6.42 24.20
CA GLU A 704 -19.75 -5.59 25.36
C GLU A 704 -18.83 -4.37 25.57
N PHE A 705 -17.68 -4.35 24.90
CA PHE A 705 -16.71 -3.25 24.95
C PHE A 705 -16.22 -2.88 23.54
N ASP A 706 -15.70 -1.67 23.38
CA ASP A 706 -15.20 -1.16 22.10
C ASP A 706 -13.67 -1.31 21.96
N VAL A 707 -12.93 -1.08 23.04
CA VAL A 707 -11.45 -1.12 23.05
C VAL A 707 -10.92 -1.78 24.32
N LEU A 708 -9.99 -2.72 24.17
CA LEU A 708 -9.25 -3.33 25.27
C LEU A 708 -7.97 -2.53 25.56
N VAL A 709 -7.85 -1.98 26.76
CA VAL A 709 -6.66 -1.28 27.24
C VAL A 709 -5.75 -2.26 27.97
N ILE A 710 -4.48 -2.34 27.58
CA ILE A 710 -3.47 -3.14 28.27
C ILE A 710 -2.42 -2.20 28.85
N TYR A 711 -2.30 -2.17 30.17
CA TYR A 711 -1.27 -1.37 30.83
C TYR A 711 -0.04 -2.22 31.18
N ILE A 712 1.13 -1.77 30.74
CA ILE A 712 2.42 -2.40 30.98
C ILE A 712 3.30 -1.42 31.79
N PRO A 713 3.55 -1.67 33.09
CA PRO A 713 4.40 -0.83 33.93
C PRO A 713 5.87 -0.98 33.55
N SER A 714 6.70 -0.03 34.01
CA SER A 714 8.16 -0.05 33.77
C SER A 714 8.83 -1.30 34.33
N ALA A 715 8.29 -1.85 35.43
CA ALA A 715 8.73 -3.11 36.03
C ALA A 715 8.66 -4.29 35.05
N TRP A 716 7.75 -4.26 34.07
CA TRP A 716 7.55 -5.29 33.06
C TRP A 716 8.27 -4.99 31.74
N SER A 717 9.20 -4.03 31.73
CA SER A 717 9.97 -3.66 30.53
C SER A 717 10.77 -4.82 29.93
N HIS A 718 11.24 -5.77 30.76
CA HIS A 718 11.95 -6.97 30.32
C HIS A 718 11.08 -7.93 29.49
N PHE A 719 9.74 -7.84 29.57
CA PHE A 719 8.83 -8.61 28.72
C PHE A 719 8.59 -8.01 27.34
N ARG A 720 9.04 -6.77 27.09
CA ARG A 720 8.66 -6.02 25.88
C ARG A 720 9.24 -6.58 24.60
N GLU A 721 10.50 -6.96 24.62
CA GLU A 721 11.22 -7.37 23.42
C GLU A 721 12.19 -8.51 23.73
N LEU A 722 12.25 -9.49 22.84
CA LEU A 722 13.29 -10.52 22.81
C LEU A 722 13.81 -10.59 21.37
N LYS A 723 14.87 -9.82 21.09
CA LYS A 723 15.47 -9.69 19.76
C LYS A 723 16.91 -10.17 19.80
N ASN A 724 17.19 -11.29 19.13
CA ASN A 724 18.54 -11.84 18.90
C ASN A 724 18.62 -12.42 17.48
N ASP A 725 19.74 -13.02 17.10
CA ASP A 725 19.95 -13.52 15.73
C ASP A 725 18.96 -14.62 15.30
N ASN A 726 18.33 -15.30 16.27
CA ASN A 726 17.41 -16.42 16.04
C ASN A 726 15.95 -16.08 16.35
N VAL A 727 15.67 -15.06 17.15
CA VAL A 727 14.34 -14.72 17.66
C VAL A 727 14.07 -13.24 17.45
N TYR A 728 12.96 -12.93 16.77
CA TYR A 728 12.40 -11.58 16.71
C TYR A 728 11.04 -11.58 17.39
N PHE A 729 11.00 -11.14 18.65
CA PHE A 729 9.76 -11.00 19.41
C PHE A 729 9.59 -9.57 19.92
N ASP A 730 8.40 -9.03 19.70
CA ASP A 730 7.91 -7.78 20.28
C ASP A 730 6.51 -8.03 20.84
N LEU A 731 6.33 -7.79 22.14
CA LEU A 731 5.09 -8.09 22.84
C LEU A 731 3.91 -7.27 22.29
N HIS A 732 4.14 -5.99 22.01
CA HIS A 732 3.08 -5.10 21.51
C HIS A 732 2.61 -5.56 20.13
N ASP A 733 3.55 -5.85 19.24
CA ASP A 733 3.23 -6.28 17.87
C ASP A 733 2.56 -7.66 17.86
N SER A 734 3.04 -8.60 18.68
CA SER A 734 2.48 -9.95 18.79
C SER A 734 1.05 -9.93 19.35
N ILE A 735 0.79 -9.16 20.40
CA ILE A 735 -0.56 -9.04 20.98
C ILE A 735 -1.53 -8.37 19.99
N LYS A 736 -1.07 -7.36 19.22
CA LYS A 736 -1.90 -6.77 18.17
C LYS A 736 -2.31 -7.79 17.10
N LEU A 737 -1.38 -8.63 16.65
CA LEU A 737 -1.66 -9.71 15.70
C LEU A 737 -2.65 -10.73 16.27
N TYR A 738 -2.46 -11.13 17.53
CA TYR A 738 -3.36 -12.05 18.21
C TYR A 738 -4.78 -11.48 18.35
N CYS A 739 -4.89 -10.21 18.77
CA CYS A 739 -6.18 -9.52 18.93
C CYS A 739 -6.88 -9.30 17.58
N ALA A 740 -6.13 -9.05 16.49
CA ALA A 740 -6.70 -8.91 15.15
C ALA A 740 -7.43 -10.18 14.69
N LYS A 741 -6.89 -11.37 14.98
CA LYS A 741 -7.56 -12.66 14.70
C LYS A 741 -8.88 -12.84 15.46
N LYS A 742 -9.02 -12.13 16.59
CA LYS A 742 -10.16 -12.22 17.50
C LYS A 742 -11.13 -11.05 17.36
N ASN A 743 -10.90 -10.15 16.39
CA ASN A 743 -11.68 -8.94 16.19
C ASN A 743 -11.72 -8.05 17.48
N ILE A 744 -10.58 -7.93 18.17
CA ILE A 744 -10.42 -7.08 19.37
C ILE A 744 -9.48 -5.92 19.04
N LYS A 745 -9.94 -4.67 19.24
CA LYS A 745 -9.05 -3.50 19.16
C LYS A 745 -8.35 -3.30 20.50
N VAL A 746 -7.03 -3.13 20.47
CA VAL A 746 -6.20 -3.00 21.68
C VAL A 746 -5.45 -1.68 21.74
N GLN A 747 -5.41 -1.04 22.92
CA GLN A 747 -4.63 0.16 23.21
C GLN A 747 -3.62 -0.12 24.34
N PHE A 748 -2.33 -0.03 24.04
CA PHE A 748 -1.29 -0.14 25.06
C PHE A 748 -1.10 1.19 25.80
N ILE A 749 -0.90 1.12 27.11
CA ILE A 749 -0.50 2.24 27.96
C ILE A 749 0.75 1.82 28.74
N GLU A 750 1.73 2.71 28.83
CA GLU A 750 2.98 2.48 29.56
C GLU A 750 3.29 3.68 30.44
N ASP A 751 4.07 3.47 31.51
CA ASP A 751 4.49 4.52 32.44
C ASP A 751 5.12 5.72 31.76
N LYS A 752 5.89 5.49 30.68
CA LYS A 752 6.52 6.58 29.91
C LYS A 752 5.50 7.61 29.40
N SER A 753 4.27 7.16 29.11
CA SER A 753 3.19 8.02 28.60
C SER A 753 2.48 8.71 29.77
N ILE A 754 2.23 7.99 30.87
CA ILE A 754 1.59 8.55 32.07
C ILE A 754 2.46 9.61 32.74
N ASN A 755 3.78 9.41 32.72
CA ASN A 755 4.75 10.30 33.37
C ASN A 755 5.34 11.36 32.40
N TYR A 756 4.83 11.47 31.18
CA TYR A 756 5.33 12.43 30.20
C TYR A 756 5.09 13.87 30.68
N PHE A 757 6.07 14.75 30.46
CA PHE A 757 6.07 16.09 31.07
C PHE A 757 4.88 16.97 30.62
N ASP A 758 4.44 16.84 29.37
CA ASP A 758 3.28 17.55 28.81
C ASP A 758 2.09 16.60 28.59
N LEU A 759 1.28 16.44 29.64
CA LEU A 759 0.12 15.55 29.64
C LEU A 759 -0.99 15.98 28.67
N ALA A 760 -1.07 17.27 28.28
CA ALA A 760 -2.06 17.70 27.29
C ALA A 760 -1.83 17.01 25.93
N LYS A 761 -0.56 16.90 25.53
CA LYS A 761 -0.16 16.13 24.34
C LYS A 761 -0.54 14.66 24.46
N VAL A 762 -0.27 14.03 25.61
CA VAL A 762 -0.64 12.62 25.81
C VAL A 762 -2.15 12.41 25.71
N ARG A 763 -2.95 13.27 26.33
CA ARG A 763 -4.42 13.19 26.31
C ARG A 763 -4.98 13.36 24.89
N TRP A 764 -4.48 14.31 24.11
CA TRP A 764 -4.88 14.47 22.71
C TRP A 764 -4.60 13.19 21.87
N TRP A 765 -3.42 12.57 22.03
CA TRP A 765 -3.01 11.43 21.21
C TRP A 765 -3.75 10.15 21.66
N LEU A 766 -3.87 9.95 22.97
CA LEU A 766 -4.60 8.82 23.55
C LEU A 766 -6.10 8.90 23.23
N SER A 767 -6.73 10.07 23.39
CA SER A 767 -8.16 10.24 23.09
C SER A 767 -8.47 10.00 21.62
N LEU A 768 -7.65 10.53 20.70
CA LEU A 768 -7.79 10.28 19.27
C LEU A 768 -7.66 8.79 18.96
N GLY A 769 -6.61 8.14 19.51
CA GLY A 769 -6.37 6.72 19.32
C GLY A 769 -7.52 5.83 19.82
N LEU A 770 -8.06 6.12 21.01
CA LEU A 770 -9.23 5.40 21.55
C LEU A 770 -10.47 5.61 20.70
N TYR A 771 -10.74 6.86 20.32
CA TYR A 771 -11.90 7.22 19.52
C TYR A 771 -11.89 6.51 18.14
N VAL A 772 -10.76 6.53 17.43
CA VAL A 772 -10.66 5.87 16.12
C VAL A 772 -10.73 4.34 16.26
N LYS A 773 -10.10 3.75 17.30
CA LYS A 773 -10.21 2.30 17.58
C LYS A 773 -11.64 1.87 17.90
N ALA A 774 -12.43 2.73 18.53
CA ALA A 774 -13.86 2.57 18.75
C ALA A 774 -14.73 2.82 17.50
N ASN A 775 -14.13 2.74 16.30
CA ASN A 775 -14.71 2.99 14.98
C ASN A 775 -15.08 4.46 14.69
N GLY A 776 -14.61 5.41 15.50
CA GLY A 776 -14.79 6.83 15.21
C GLY A 776 -14.05 7.26 13.95
N THR A 777 -14.62 8.21 13.20
CA THR A 777 -13.97 8.83 12.04
C THR A 777 -13.75 10.32 12.33
N PRO A 778 -12.51 10.73 12.67
CA PRO A 778 -12.29 12.08 13.21
C PRO A 778 -12.31 13.16 12.11
N TRP A 779 -11.73 12.89 10.95
CA TRP A 779 -11.70 13.80 9.79
C TRP A 779 -11.38 13.02 8.52
N ARG A 780 -11.51 13.65 7.35
CA ARG A 780 -11.03 13.13 6.06
C ARG A 780 -10.27 14.21 5.29
N ASN A 781 -9.44 13.86 4.32
CA ASN A 781 -8.87 14.88 3.43
C ASN A 781 -9.91 15.46 2.48
N GLU A 782 -9.60 16.64 1.94
CA GLU A 782 -10.21 17.12 0.70
C GLU A 782 -9.82 16.20 -0.47
N THR A 783 -10.81 15.68 -1.19
CA THR A 783 -10.63 14.75 -2.30
C THR A 783 -10.42 15.52 -3.61
N ILE A 784 -9.51 15.04 -4.46
CA ILE A 784 -9.37 15.56 -5.84
C ILE A 784 -10.43 14.93 -6.73
N SER A 785 -10.59 13.61 -6.63
CA SER A 785 -11.67 12.84 -7.24
C SER A 785 -12.15 11.78 -6.26
N ASP A 786 -13.46 11.59 -6.17
CA ASP A 786 -14.05 10.53 -5.35
C ASP A 786 -13.90 9.14 -5.97
N SER A 787 -13.47 9.05 -7.24
CA SER A 787 -13.25 7.81 -7.99
C SER A 787 -11.81 7.27 -7.94
N THR A 788 -10.99 7.82 -7.06
CA THR A 788 -9.59 7.41 -6.85
C THR A 788 -9.45 6.49 -5.63
N ALA A 789 -8.63 5.45 -5.73
CA ALA A 789 -8.14 4.69 -4.57
C ALA A 789 -6.61 4.63 -4.55
N PHE A 790 -6.05 4.41 -3.36
CA PHE A 790 -4.61 4.32 -3.15
C PHE A 790 -4.23 2.97 -2.55
N ILE A 791 -3.12 2.40 -2.99
CA ILE A 791 -2.51 1.20 -2.42
C ILE A 791 -1.09 1.53 -1.97
N GLY A 792 -0.76 1.20 -0.72
CA GLY A 792 0.62 1.18 -0.25
C GLY A 792 1.18 -0.24 -0.28
N LEU A 793 2.33 -0.45 -0.94
CA LEU A 793 3.03 -1.74 -1.01
C LEU A 793 4.39 -1.69 -0.31
N ASP A 794 4.66 -2.71 0.50
CA ASP A 794 5.99 -2.98 1.06
C ASP A 794 6.20 -4.49 1.25
N PHE A 795 7.46 -4.90 1.43
CA PHE A 795 7.82 -6.31 1.60
C PHE A 795 8.49 -6.57 2.95
N SER A 796 8.16 -7.72 3.54
CA SER A 796 8.90 -8.26 4.68
C SER A 796 9.62 -9.54 4.26
N VAL A 797 10.93 -9.57 4.50
CA VAL A 797 11.76 -10.76 4.26
C VAL A 797 12.07 -11.38 5.60
N ASN A 798 11.63 -12.62 5.81
CA ASN A 798 12.01 -13.39 6.99
C ASN A 798 13.20 -14.30 6.64
N ARG A 799 14.31 -14.17 7.39
CA ARG A 799 15.54 -14.94 7.21
C ARG A 799 15.87 -15.70 8.49
N ILE A 800 16.26 -16.97 8.36
CA ILE A 800 16.78 -17.80 9.45
C ILE A 800 18.14 -18.34 9.00
N ASN A 801 19.19 -18.20 9.82
CA ASN A 801 20.56 -18.62 9.50
C ASN A 801 21.06 -18.07 8.14
N ASN A 802 20.75 -16.81 7.83
CA ASN A 802 21.03 -16.15 6.54
C ASN A 802 20.34 -16.74 5.30
N ALA A 803 19.52 -17.79 5.44
CA ALA A 803 18.66 -18.30 4.37
C ALA A 803 17.29 -17.61 4.42
N THR A 804 16.76 -17.20 3.26
CA THR A 804 15.40 -16.65 3.15
C THR A 804 14.39 -17.76 3.39
N ARG A 805 13.50 -17.59 4.38
CA ARG A 805 12.43 -18.55 4.69
C ARG A 805 11.18 -18.28 3.85
N PHE A 806 10.72 -17.03 3.84
CA PHE A 806 9.59 -16.59 3.01
C PHE A 806 9.62 -15.06 2.87
N VAL A 807 8.92 -14.56 1.85
CA VAL A 807 8.67 -13.14 1.62
C VAL A 807 7.18 -12.88 1.77
N LEU A 808 6.81 -11.87 2.57
CA LEU A 808 5.42 -11.41 2.69
C LEU A 808 5.26 -10.05 2.01
N GLY A 809 4.31 -9.96 1.09
CA GLY A 809 3.78 -8.70 0.57
C GLY A 809 2.81 -8.10 1.59
N SER A 810 3.02 -6.84 1.94
CA SER A 810 2.19 -6.05 2.85
C SER A 810 1.51 -4.94 2.05
N SER A 811 0.18 -4.98 2.03
CA SER A 811 -0.63 -4.09 1.22
C SER A 811 -1.75 -3.45 2.04
N HIS A 812 -1.99 -2.16 1.81
CA HIS A 812 -3.09 -1.45 2.45
C HIS A 812 -3.81 -0.56 1.43
N ILE A 813 -5.13 -0.71 1.38
CA ILE A 813 -6.02 0.06 0.51
C ILE A 813 -6.57 1.27 1.26
N PHE A 814 -6.61 2.42 0.61
CA PHE A 814 -7.20 3.66 1.09
C PHE A 814 -8.19 4.19 0.06
N ASP A 815 -9.24 4.86 0.54
CA ASP A 815 -10.15 5.59 -0.35
C ASP A 815 -9.57 6.93 -0.81
N SER A 816 -10.32 7.63 -1.66
CA SER A 816 -9.96 8.94 -2.23
C SER A 816 -9.61 9.99 -1.17
N SER A 817 -10.16 9.86 0.04
CA SER A 817 -9.96 10.81 1.15
C SER A 817 -8.79 10.42 2.06
N GLY A 818 -8.13 9.30 1.77
CA GLY A 818 -7.02 8.75 2.55
C GLY A 818 -7.46 8.00 3.80
N GLN A 819 -8.74 7.63 3.92
CA GLN A 819 -9.21 6.73 4.98
C GLN A 819 -8.72 5.31 4.69
N GLY A 820 -8.04 4.69 5.67
CA GLY A 820 -7.62 3.30 5.59
C GLY A 820 -8.84 2.37 5.54
N LEU A 821 -8.83 1.43 4.62
CA LEU A 821 -9.96 0.52 4.38
C LEU A 821 -9.65 -0.89 4.85
N ARG A 822 -8.67 -1.54 4.20
CA ARG A 822 -8.34 -2.94 4.40
C ARG A 822 -6.85 -3.21 4.23
N PHE A 823 -6.35 -4.06 5.11
CA PHE A 823 -4.99 -4.54 5.14
C PHE A 823 -4.90 -5.99 4.68
N LEU A 824 -3.91 -6.32 3.85
CA LEU A 824 -3.63 -7.68 3.40
C LEU A 824 -2.14 -8.02 3.62
N LEU A 825 -1.87 -9.15 4.27
CA LEU A 825 -0.57 -9.83 4.23
C LEU A 825 -0.69 -11.07 3.37
N GLN A 826 0.15 -11.15 2.36
CA GLN A 826 0.14 -12.27 1.44
C GLN A 826 1.56 -12.82 1.23
N PRO A 827 1.75 -14.15 1.35
CA PRO A 827 2.99 -14.78 0.92
C PRO A 827 3.25 -14.54 -0.57
N ILE A 828 4.48 -14.16 -0.90
CA ILE A 828 4.98 -14.11 -2.28
C ILE A 828 5.53 -15.50 -2.59
N GLU A 829 4.93 -16.20 -3.55
CA GLU A 829 5.26 -17.59 -3.84
C GLU A 829 6.60 -17.70 -4.58
N ASN A 830 6.83 -16.80 -5.54
CA ASN A 830 8.03 -16.80 -6.40
C ASN A 830 8.74 -15.44 -6.29
N PRO A 831 9.39 -15.13 -5.15
CA PRO A 831 10.08 -13.85 -4.98
C PRO A 831 11.34 -13.79 -5.84
N VAL A 832 11.51 -12.68 -6.57
CA VAL A 832 12.73 -12.36 -7.33
C VAL A 832 13.60 -11.44 -6.48
N PHE A 833 14.91 -11.71 -6.37
CA PHE A 833 15.82 -10.90 -5.58
C PHE A 833 16.83 -10.16 -6.45
N TYR A 834 16.90 -8.83 -6.30
CA TYR A 834 18.04 -8.03 -6.75
C TYR A 834 18.84 -7.57 -5.54
N GLY A 835 20.03 -8.16 -5.36
CA GLY A 835 20.83 -7.99 -4.15
C GLY A 835 20.10 -8.55 -2.93
N ARG A 836 19.76 -7.68 -1.97
CA ARG A 836 19.01 -8.05 -0.75
C ARG A 836 17.51 -7.72 -0.83
N ASN A 837 17.07 -7.06 -1.90
CA ASN A 837 15.71 -6.54 -2.03
C ASN A 837 14.81 -7.54 -2.76
N PRO A 838 13.61 -7.85 -2.23
CA PRO A 838 12.64 -8.70 -2.90
C PRO A 838 11.76 -7.91 -3.89
N PHE A 839 11.33 -8.61 -4.94
CA PHE A 839 10.38 -8.18 -5.95
C PHE A 839 9.40 -9.34 -6.22
N MET A 840 8.23 -9.02 -6.77
CA MET A 840 7.25 -10.05 -7.15
C MET A 840 7.51 -10.56 -8.57
N SER A 841 7.22 -11.83 -8.79
CA SER A 841 6.95 -12.34 -10.15
C SER A 841 5.72 -11.65 -10.74
N LYS A 842 5.53 -11.78 -12.06
CA LYS A 842 4.34 -11.30 -12.76
C LYS A 842 3.06 -11.87 -12.14
N GLU A 843 3.04 -13.16 -11.87
CA GLU A 843 1.89 -13.89 -11.32
C GLU A 843 1.56 -13.43 -9.90
N ASP A 844 2.57 -13.26 -9.05
CA ASP A 844 2.39 -12.78 -7.67
C ASP A 844 1.85 -11.34 -7.66
N ALA A 845 2.38 -10.47 -8.52
CA ALA A 845 1.91 -9.09 -8.65
C ALA A 845 0.44 -9.04 -9.11
N ARG A 846 0.07 -9.83 -10.13
CA ARG A 846 -1.31 -9.93 -10.62
C ARG A 846 -2.26 -10.41 -9.53
N ARG A 847 -1.92 -11.50 -8.84
CA ARG A 847 -2.73 -12.10 -7.78
C ARG A 847 -2.98 -11.12 -6.62
N LEU A 848 -1.93 -10.44 -6.16
CA LEU A 848 -2.04 -9.47 -5.07
C LEU A 848 -3.00 -8.33 -5.43
N ILE A 849 -2.85 -7.75 -6.61
CA ILE A 849 -3.68 -6.62 -7.03
C ILE A 849 -5.14 -7.03 -7.27
N LEU A 850 -5.41 -8.20 -7.85
CA LEU A 850 -6.79 -8.70 -8.00
C LEU A 850 -7.50 -8.83 -6.65
N LYS A 851 -6.82 -9.35 -5.62
CA LYS A 851 -7.37 -9.45 -4.26
C LYS A 851 -7.66 -8.09 -3.65
N LEU A 852 -6.79 -7.11 -3.85
CA LEU A 852 -6.99 -5.76 -3.34
C LEU A 852 -8.13 -5.04 -4.07
N LYS A 853 -8.19 -5.15 -5.40
CA LYS A 853 -9.30 -4.62 -6.22
C LYS A 853 -10.63 -5.18 -5.73
N GLU A 854 -10.69 -6.49 -5.50
CA GLU A 854 -11.90 -7.15 -5.02
C GLU A 854 -12.29 -6.70 -3.60
N ALA A 855 -11.33 -6.60 -2.69
CA ALA A 855 -11.57 -6.10 -1.34
C ALA A 855 -12.14 -4.67 -1.35
N TYR A 856 -11.67 -3.81 -2.26
CA TYR A 856 -12.20 -2.45 -2.42
C TYR A 856 -13.69 -2.43 -2.80
N PHE A 857 -14.09 -3.18 -3.83
CA PHE A 857 -15.48 -3.19 -4.30
C PHE A 857 -16.47 -3.82 -3.32
N ARG A 858 -16.02 -4.74 -2.46
CA ARG A 858 -16.87 -5.35 -1.44
C ARG A 858 -17.21 -4.40 -0.30
N LEU A 859 -16.36 -3.42 -0.02
CA LEU A 859 -16.60 -2.44 1.04
C LEU A 859 -17.79 -1.55 0.71
N ASP A 860 -17.80 -0.98 -0.49
CA ASP A 860 -18.88 -0.13 -0.98
C ASP A 860 -19.21 -0.48 -2.43
N GLY A 861 -20.27 -1.26 -2.64
CA GLY A 861 -20.64 -1.66 -4.00
C GLY A 861 -21.28 -0.53 -4.84
N ASN A 862 -21.37 0.71 -4.33
CA ASN A 862 -21.67 1.90 -5.14
C ASN A 862 -20.40 2.63 -5.60
N SER A 863 -19.20 2.18 -5.18
CA SER A 863 -17.94 2.83 -5.52
C SER A 863 -17.64 2.72 -7.01
N LYS A 864 -17.36 3.88 -7.64
CA LYS A 864 -16.81 3.95 -8.99
C LYS A 864 -15.30 4.10 -8.86
N LEU A 865 -14.53 3.14 -9.35
CA LEU A 865 -13.07 3.19 -9.36
C LEU A 865 -12.58 3.44 -10.77
N GLU A 866 -12.19 4.68 -11.06
CA GLU A 866 -11.65 5.09 -12.37
C GLU A 866 -10.12 5.22 -12.33
N LYS A 867 -9.57 5.48 -11.14
CA LYS A 867 -8.14 5.69 -10.92
C LYS A 867 -7.62 4.88 -9.75
N LEU A 868 -6.48 4.20 -9.96
CA LEU A 868 -5.75 3.53 -8.89
C LEU A 868 -4.30 4.01 -8.83
N VAL A 869 -3.86 4.43 -7.65
CA VAL A 869 -2.49 4.87 -7.40
C VAL A 869 -1.78 3.88 -6.49
N ILE A 870 -0.64 3.36 -6.91
CA ILE A 870 0.15 2.39 -6.14
C ILE A 870 1.48 3.02 -5.73
N HIS A 871 1.65 3.18 -4.43
CA HIS A 871 2.87 3.68 -3.80
C HIS A 871 3.74 2.51 -3.35
N LYS A 872 5.01 2.50 -3.77
CA LYS A 872 6.01 1.51 -3.38
C LYS A 872 7.34 2.19 -3.03
N VAL A 873 8.13 1.61 -2.12
CA VAL A 873 9.45 2.14 -1.73
C VAL A 873 10.54 1.75 -2.74
N LEU A 874 10.53 0.48 -3.16
CA LEU A 874 11.41 -0.05 -4.19
C LEU A 874 10.87 0.31 -5.58
N HIS A 875 11.74 0.26 -6.59
CA HIS A 875 11.33 0.41 -7.98
C HIS A 875 10.38 -0.73 -8.42
N TYR A 876 9.69 -0.54 -9.54
CA TYR A 876 8.88 -1.59 -10.16
C TYR A 876 9.69 -2.33 -11.22
N THR A 877 9.69 -3.66 -11.19
CA THR A 877 10.25 -4.47 -12.27
C THR A 877 9.27 -4.55 -13.44
N ASN A 878 9.75 -4.96 -14.62
CA ASN A 878 8.88 -5.16 -15.78
C ASN A 878 7.79 -6.21 -15.50
N ASP A 879 8.15 -7.32 -14.85
CA ASP A 879 7.22 -8.39 -14.46
C ASP A 879 6.12 -7.88 -13.52
N GLU A 880 6.49 -7.09 -12.50
CA GLU A 880 5.53 -6.45 -11.60
C GLU A 880 4.57 -5.53 -12.35
N MET A 881 5.10 -4.65 -13.20
CA MET A 881 4.28 -3.72 -13.97
C MET A 881 3.31 -4.45 -14.90
N GLN A 882 3.75 -5.54 -15.52
CA GLN A 882 2.92 -6.38 -16.38
C GLN A 882 1.79 -7.05 -15.60
N GLY A 883 2.10 -7.72 -14.49
CA GLY A 883 1.08 -8.38 -13.66
C GLY A 883 0.07 -7.40 -13.06
N ILE A 884 0.52 -6.22 -12.63
CA ILE A 884 -0.34 -5.14 -12.15
C ILE A 884 -1.26 -4.63 -13.28
N ALA A 885 -0.73 -4.42 -14.48
CA ALA A 885 -1.52 -3.93 -15.62
C ALA A 885 -2.62 -4.90 -16.02
N GLU A 886 -2.34 -6.21 -16.01
CA GLU A 886 -3.31 -7.27 -16.27
C GLU A 886 -4.43 -7.29 -15.20
N ALA A 887 -4.07 -7.15 -13.92
CA ALA A 887 -5.05 -7.16 -12.82
C ALA A 887 -5.98 -5.94 -12.81
N LEU A 888 -5.52 -4.80 -13.33
CA LEU A 888 -6.24 -3.52 -13.33
C LEU A 888 -6.96 -3.25 -14.64
N GLU A 889 -7.19 -4.29 -15.43
CA GLU A 889 -8.08 -4.19 -16.58
C GLU A 889 -9.46 -3.63 -16.18
N GLY A 890 -9.97 -2.72 -17.01
CA GLY A 890 -11.20 -1.98 -16.76
C GLY A 890 -11.05 -0.69 -15.94
N ILE A 891 -9.86 -0.41 -15.38
CA ILE A 891 -9.54 0.90 -14.76
C ILE A 891 -8.85 1.79 -15.79
N GLU A 892 -9.29 3.05 -15.89
CA GLU A 892 -8.83 4.01 -16.91
C GLU A 892 -7.44 4.54 -16.60
N ASN A 893 -7.19 4.97 -15.36
CA ASN A 893 -5.92 5.58 -14.95
C ASN A 893 -5.21 4.77 -13.86
N ILE A 894 -3.93 4.46 -14.10
CA ILE A 894 -3.08 3.69 -13.19
C ILE A 894 -1.77 4.43 -13.00
N GLU A 895 -1.52 4.91 -11.78
CA GLU A 895 -0.26 5.54 -11.40
C GLU A 895 0.59 4.57 -10.58
N LEU A 896 1.78 4.23 -11.07
CA LEU A 896 2.78 3.43 -10.34
C LEU A 896 3.91 4.36 -9.91
N LEU A 897 3.92 4.71 -8.63
CA LEU A 897 4.86 5.68 -8.08
C LEU A 897 5.80 5.01 -7.08
N GLN A 898 7.10 5.15 -7.33
CA GLN A 898 8.11 4.89 -6.34
C GLN A 898 8.28 6.14 -5.47
N ILE A 899 8.26 5.99 -4.14
CA ILE A 899 8.48 7.09 -3.20
C ILE A 899 9.60 6.69 -2.24
N GLN A 900 10.75 7.33 -2.40
CA GLN A 900 11.91 7.14 -1.55
C GLN A 900 11.95 8.20 -0.44
N LYS A 901 12.04 7.74 0.81
CA LYS A 901 12.14 8.61 1.99
C LYS A 901 13.48 9.34 2.07
N TYR A 902 14.53 8.70 1.57
CA TYR A 902 15.90 9.15 1.72
C TYR A 902 16.49 9.37 0.34
N SER A 903 16.69 10.64 0.00
CA SER A 903 17.57 11.09 -1.08
C SER A 903 18.74 11.85 -0.46
N ASN A 904 19.88 11.95 -1.16
CA ASN A 904 20.99 12.80 -0.71
C ASN A 904 20.80 14.27 -1.09
N TRP A 905 19.80 14.58 -1.93
CA TRP A 905 19.35 15.94 -2.18
C TRP A 905 18.92 16.67 -0.91
N ARG A 906 19.44 17.88 -0.71
CA ARG A 906 19.06 18.85 0.32
C ARG A 906 18.85 20.20 -0.34
N ALA A 907 18.06 21.04 0.31
CA ALA A 907 17.78 22.37 -0.17
C ALA A 907 17.82 23.39 0.97
N ILE A 908 18.32 24.57 0.64
CA ILE A 908 18.38 25.74 1.49
C ILE A 908 17.47 26.80 0.87
N ARG A 909 16.51 27.26 1.66
CA ARG A 909 15.59 28.33 1.27
C ARG A 909 16.32 29.67 1.36
N GLY A 910 16.37 30.40 0.26
CA GLY A 910 16.73 31.81 0.24
C GLY A 910 15.49 32.69 0.33
N PHE A 911 15.68 33.98 0.52
CA PHE A 911 14.65 35.01 0.31
C PHE A 911 15.26 36.18 -0.46
N LYS A 912 14.44 36.82 -1.29
CA LYS A 912 14.82 37.99 -2.08
C LYS A 912 14.39 39.24 -1.32
N ASP A 913 15.33 40.13 -1.04
CA ASP A 913 15.00 41.44 -0.44
C ASP A 913 14.50 42.44 -1.50
N ALA A 914 14.05 43.62 -1.04
CA ALA A 914 13.55 44.69 -1.92
C ALA A 914 14.61 45.20 -2.92
N LYS A 915 15.90 44.97 -2.65
CA LYS A 915 17.03 45.34 -3.53
C LYS A 915 17.48 44.19 -4.43
N SER A 916 16.68 43.11 -4.53
CA SER A 916 16.98 41.90 -5.29
C SER A 916 18.21 41.10 -4.83
N LYS A 917 18.70 41.34 -3.61
CA LYS A 917 19.76 40.52 -3.01
C LYS A 917 19.15 39.27 -2.41
N ILE A 918 19.77 38.11 -2.67
CA ILE A 918 19.35 36.82 -2.12
C ILE A 918 20.11 36.57 -0.82
N SER A 919 19.36 36.32 0.26
CA SER A 919 19.89 35.96 1.58
C SER A 919 19.32 34.63 2.05
N ILE A 920 19.98 33.96 3.00
CA ILE A 920 19.55 32.65 3.50
C ILE A 920 18.42 32.83 4.51
N ALA A 921 17.30 32.12 4.32
CA ALA A 921 16.18 32.15 5.24
C ALA A 921 16.51 31.41 6.54
N ALA A 922 15.95 31.88 7.67
CA ALA A 922 16.15 31.26 8.98
C ALA A 922 15.45 29.89 9.11
N TYR A 923 14.27 29.75 8.50
CA TYR A 923 13.49 28.52 8.47
C TYR A 923 13.80 27.69 7.21
N PRO A 924 13.68 26.36 7.29
CA PRO A 924 13.95 25.46 6.17
C PRO A 924 12.99 25.68 5.00
N VAL A 925 13.19 24.92 3.93
CA VAL A 925 12.28 24.86 2.78
C VAL A 925 10.84 24.60 3.21
N GLN A 926 9.91 25.25 2.52
CA GLN A 926 8.49 25.13 2.81
C GLN A 926 8.00 23.74 2.45
N ARG A 927 7.16 23.17 3.32
CA ARG A 927 6.41 21.97 3.00
C ARG A 927 5.51 22.24 1.79
N GLY A 928 5.46 21.29 0.88
CA GLY A 928 4.79 21.41 -0.42
C GLY A 928 5.67 21.98 -1.54
N THR A 929 6.94 22.29 -1.27
CA THR A 929 7.91 22.67 -2.31
C THR A 929 8.21 21.47 -3.21
N VAL A 930 8.17 21.70 -4.52
CA VAL A 930 8.42 20.72 -5.58
C VAL A 930 9.54 21.20 -6.48
N ILE A 931 10.47 20.31 -6.82
CA ILE A 931 11.50 20.55 -7.83
C ILE A 931 11.55 19.33 -8.75
N GLN A 932 11.20 19.52 -10.03
CA GLN A 932 11.29 18.49 -11.05
C GLN A 932 12.75 18.31 -11.47
N LEU A 933 13.26 17.08 -11.33
CA LEU A 933 14.64 16.74 -11.68
C LEU A 933 14.76 16.32 -13.14
N ASP A 934 13.80 15.52 -13.61
CA ASP A 934 13.74 15.01 -14.98
C ASP A 934 12.28 14.77 -15.42
N ASP A 935 12.11 14.17 -16.59
CA ASP A 935 10.80 13.89 -17.17
C ASP A 935 9.90 13.03 -16.27
N PHE A 936 10.45 12.25 -15.35
CA PHE A 936 9.69 11.26 -14.60
C PHE A 936 10.06 11.17 -13.12
N SER A 937 10.87 12.10 -12.63
CA SER A 937 11.23 12.21 -11.23
C SER A 937 11.24 13.65 -10.72
N PHE A 938 10.84 13.80 -9.46
CA PHE A 938 10.85 15.08 -8.78
C PHE A 938 11.08 14.92 -7.28
N LEU A 939 11.58 15.99 -6.67
CA LEU A 939 11.73 16.15 -5.24
C LEU A 939 10.48 16.80 -4.66
N LEU A 940 9.95 16.26 -3.57
CA LEU A 940 8.83 16.82 -2.82
C LEU A 940 9.17 16.96 -1.34
N TRP A 941 9.17 18.19 -0.84
CA TRP A 941 9.27 18.44 0.60
C TRP A 941 7.92 18.24 1.28
N THR A 942 7.61 17.01 1.70
CA THR A 942 6.57 16.77 2.73
C THR A 942 7.08 17.19 4.11
N HIS A 943 8.40 17.16 4.28
CA HIS A 943 9.24 17.67 5.35
C HIS A 943 9.46 19.19 5.35
N GLY A 944 8.90 20.08 6.19
CA GLY A 944 9.29 21.50 6.06
C GLY A 944 8.55 22.53 6.90
N SER A 945 8.89 23.80 6.66
CA SER A 945 8.18 24.92 7.28
C SER A 945 6.78 25.07 6.66
N VAL A 946 5.78 25.40 7.47
CA VAL A 946 4.40 25.56 7.06
C VAL A 946 3.99 26.99 7.36
N LEU A 947 3.55 27.71 6.33
CA LEU A 947 3.01 29.06 6.44
C LEU A 947 1.51 28.98 6.22
N ASP A 948 0.77 28.78 7.30
CA ASP A 948 -0.68 28.60 7.28
C ASP A 948 -1.30 29.25 8.53
N GLN A 949 -2.39 30.00 8.32
CA GLN A 949 -3.04 30.79 9.37
C GLN A 949 -3.66 29.90 10.47
N ASP A 950 -4.23 28.74 10.10
CA ASP A 950 -4.81 27.80 11.06
C ASP A 950 -3.72 27.06 11.83
N VAL A 951 -2.52 26.92 11.27
CA VAL A 951 -1.38 26.28 11.95
C VAL A 951 -0.74 27.22 12.97
N ALA A 952 0.08 28.19 12.53
CA ALA A 952 0.86 29.07 13.41
C ALA A 952 0.35 30.51 13.48
N GLY A 953 -0.66 30.88 12.69
CA GLY A 953 -1.18 32.24 12.59
C GLY A 953 -0.62 33.00 11.38
N VAL A 954 -1.07 34.25 11.22
CA VAL A 954 -0.75 35.09 10.05
C VAL A 954 0.75 35.39 10.00
N ASN A 955 1.37 35.13 8.85
CA ASN A 955 2.79 35.39 8.55
C ASN A 955 3.79 34.73 9.53
N LYS A 956 3.45 33.56 10.09
CA LYS A 956 4.33 32.79 10.99
C LYS A 956 4.65 31.42 10.41
N ASP A 957 5.94 31.10 10.30
CA ASP A 957 6.42 29.77 9.92
C ASP A 957 6.32 28.80 11.11
N TYR A 958 5.64 27.67 10.91
CA TYR A 958 5.66 26.50 11.81
C TYR A 958 6.59 25.43 11.26
N TYR A 959 7.49 24.87 12.09
CA TYR A 959 8.30 23.72 11.70
C TYR A 959 8.22 22.60 12.73
N GLN A 960 7.42 21.57 12.45
CA GLN A 960 7.08 20.50 13.40
C GLN A 960 8.29 19.82 14.04
N SER A 961 9.37 19.56 13.29
CA SER A 961 10.53 18.89 13.89
C SER A 961 11.41 19.83 14.70
N THR A 962 11.42 21.15 14.41
CA THR A 962 12.35 22.16 14.96
C THR A 962 13.86 21.85 14.79
N ARG A 963 14.20 20.76 14.10
CA ARG A 963 15.56 20.18 14.02
C ARG A 963 16.06 20.17 12.59
N GLY A 964 17.29 20.64 12.41
CA GLY A 964 18.04 20.57 11.15
C GLY A 964 17.30 21.13 9.94
N ILE A 965 17.73 20.69 8.75
CA ILE A 965 17.03 20.90 7.49
C ILE A 965 16.38 19.60 7.01
N PRO A 966 15.19 19.65 6.37
CA PRO A 966 14.48 18.46 5.93
C PRO A 966 15.04 17.88 4.64
N ALA A 967 14.99 16.55 4.53
CA ALA A 967 15.17 15.84 3.27
C ALA A 967 13.85 15.81 2.47
N PRO A 968 13.89 15.98 1.13
CA PRO A 968 12.74 15.73 0.29
C PRO A 968 12.45 14.22 0.16
N LEU A 969 11.22 13.90 -0.22
CA LEU A 969 10.91 12.62 -0.84
C LEU A 969 11.33 12.69 -2.31
N LEU A 970 11.94 11.62 -2.81
CA LEU A 970 12.18 11.45 -4.24
C LEU A 970 11.06 10.57 -4.81
N ILE A 971 10.28 11.14 -5.73
CA ILE A 971 9.14 10.49 -6.36
C ILE A 971 9.51 10.19 -7.80
N ARG A 972 9.36 8.92 -8.21
CA ARG A 972 9.55 8.46 -9.58
C ARG A 972 8.29 7.81 -10.12
N ARG A 973 7.90 8.20 -11.33
CA ARG A 973 6.80 7.56 -12.07
C ARG A 973 7.33 6.40 -12.88
N PHE A 974 6.78 5.21 -12.67
CA PHE A 974 7.01 4.03 -13.50
C PHE A 974 5.92 3.86 -14.56
N ARG A 975 4.70 4.31 -14.25
CA ARG A 975 3.54 4.32 -15.14
C ARG A 975 2.56 5.40 -14.67
N GLY A 976 1.79 5.97 -15.59
CA GLY A 976 0.78 6.98 -15.26
C GLY A 976 0.80 8.17 -16.21
N THR A 977 -0.24 9.00 -16.11
CA THR A 977 -0.46 10.15 -17.00
C THR A 977 -0.77 11.46 -16.27
N ASP A 978 -0.90 11.42 -14.95
CA ASP A 978 -1.29 12.59 -14.16
C ASP A 978 -0.29 13.75 -14.29
N PRO A 979 -0.75 15.00 -14.18
CA PRO A 979 0.12 16.14 -13.90
C PRO A 979 0.81 16.02 -12.54
N ILE A 980 1.99 16.63 -12.40
CA ILE A 980 2.77 16.59 -11.17
C ILE A 980 2.00 17.19 -9.98
N GLU A 981 1.17 18.20 -10.21
CA GLU A 981 0.37 18.88 -9.19
C GLU A 981 -0.66 17.96 -8.55
N THR A 982 -1.26 17.08 -9.35
CA THR A 982 -2.23 16.09 -8.87
C THR A 982 -1.53 15.10 -7.95
N THR A 983 -0.43 14.51 -8.41
CA THR A 983 0.37 13.58 -7.61
C THR A 983 0.86 14.22 -6.30
N VAL A 984 1.33 15.47 -6.35
CA VAL A 984 1.82 16.20 -5.17
C VAL A 984 0.70 16.46 -4.16
N LYS A 985 -0.47 16.92 -4.62
CA LYS A 985 -1.64 17.15 -3.76
C LYS A 985 -2.07 15.86 -3.06
N GLU A 986 -2.14 14.75 -3.80
CA GLU A 986 -2.50 13.44 -3.23
C GLU A 986 -1.49 12.98 -2.18
N VAL A 987 -0.19 13.03 -2.48
CA VAL A 987 0.86 12.63 -1.53
C VAL A 987 0.87 13.52 -0.29
N LEU A 988 0.76 14.84 -0.43
CA LEU A 988 0.71 15.77 0.71
C LEU A 988 -0.53 15.51 1.57
N ALA A 989 -1.71 15.34 0.98
CA ALA A 989 -2.93 15.03 1.71
C ALA A 989 -2.77 13.72 2.51
N LEU A 990 -2.27 12.66 1.87
CA LEU A 990 -2.06 11.36 2.52
C LEU A 990 -1.07 11.41 3.70
N THR A 991 -0.17 12.38 3.77
CA THR A 991 0.71 12.54 4.95
C THR A 991 -0.01 13.04 6.21
N LYS A 992 -1.24 13.57 6.09
CA LYS A 992 -2.06 14.07 7.21
C LYS A 992 -3.08 13.03 7.73
N MET A 993 -3.07 11.82 7.17
CA MET A 993 -4.07 10.78 7.47
C MET A 993 -3.60 9.70 8.44
N ASN A 994 -2.53 9.97 9.19
CA ASN A 994 -2.10 9.05 10.25
C ASN A 994 -2.84 9.38 11.56
N TRP A 995 -3.95 8.68 11.83
CA TRP A 995 -4.76 8.84 13.04
C TRP A 995 -4.15 8.26 14.33
N ASN A 996 -2.89 7.80 14.31
CA ASN A 996 -2.20 7.35 15.53
C ASN A 996 -1.71 8.50 16.41
N GLY A 997 -1.75 9.74 15.93
CA GLY A 997 -1.32 10.91 16.68
C GLY A 997 -1.92 12.20 16.13
N GLY A 998 -1.89 13.24 16.96
CA GLY A 998 -2.41 14.58 16.65
C GLY A 998 -1.40 15.50 15.95
N GLU A 999 -0.33 14.96 15.35
CA GLU A 999 0.65 15.77 14.62
C GLU A 999 0.06 16.35 13.32
N LEU A 1000 0.65 17.45 12.81
CA LEU A 1000 0.14 18.10 11.60
C LEU A 1000 0.27 17.19 10.37
N TYR A 1001 1.40 16.48 10.28
CA TYR A 1001 1.71 15.54 9.21
C TYR A 1001 2.79 14.53 9.60
N LYS A 1002 2.90 13.45 8.82
CA LYS A 1002 4.07 12.54 8.79
C LYS A 1002 4.94 12.82 7.56
N ILE A 1003 6.17 12.32 7.55
CA ILE A 1003 7.09 12.51 6.41
C ILE A 1003 6.64 11.66 5.22
N LEU A 1004 6.28 10.40 5.46
CA LEU A 1004 5.75 9.51 4.42
C LEU A 1004 4.23 9.62 4.35
N PRO A 1005 3.63 9.45 3.15
CA PRO A 1005 2.18 9.29 3.04
C PRO A 1005 1.73 8.06 3.82
N VAL A 1006 0.51 8.11 4.35
CA VAL A 1006 -0.09 7.04 5.18
C VAL A 1006 -0.01 5.67 4.51
N THR A 1007 -0.08 5.63 3.17
CA THR A 1007 0.07 4.42 2.36
C THR A 1007 1.37 3.66 2.67
N LEU A 1008 2.51 4.36 2.73
CA LEU A 1008 3.82 3.73 2.96
C LEU A 1008 4.19 3.65 4.44
N ASP A 1009 3.72 4.60 5.25
CA ASP A 1009 3.96 4.58 6.70
C ASP A 1009 3.31 3.34 7.34
N PHE A 1010 2.07 3.02 6.95
CA PHE A 1010 1.40 1.81 7.42
C PHE A 1010 2.01 0.54 6.82
N SER A 1011 2.24 0.46 5.49
CA SER A 1011 2.80 -0.76 4.88
C SER A 1011 4.15 -1.16 5.49
N LYS A 1012 5.00 -0.19 5.84
CA LYS A 1012 6.25 -0.40 6.60
C LYS A 1012 6.02 -0.97 7.99
N ARG A 1013 5.03 -0.44 8.72
CA ARG A 1013 4.71 -0.94 10.06
C ARG A 1013 4.20 -2.38 10.01
N LEU A 1014 3.38 -2.69 9.02
CA LEU A 1014 2.83 -4.03 8.80
C LEU A 1014 3.91 -5.03 8.39
N ALA A 1015 4.89 -4.61 7.59
CA ALA A 1015 6.07 -5.44 7.28
C ALA A 1015 6.89 -5.80 8.55
N ARG A 1016 6.83 -5.00 9.63
CA ARG A 1016 7.41 -5.36 10.93
C ARG A 1016 6.59 -6.42 11.65
N TYR A 1017 5.27 -6.33 11.62
CA TYR A 1017 4.39 -7.35 12.23
C TYR A 1017 4.56 -8.73 11.60
N ALA A 1018 4.78 -8.77 10.29
CA ALA A 1018 5.11 -9.97 9.53
C ALA A 1018 6.35 -10.76 10.04
N LYS A 1019 7.18 -10.16 10.91
CA LYS A 1019 8.35 -10.82 11.50
C LYS A 1019 8.04 -11.60 12.78
N GLN A 1020 6.87 -11.39 13.38
CA GLN A 1020 6.46 -12.09 14.60
C GLN A 1020 6.12 -13.56 14.29
N ALA A 1021 6.16 -14.42 15.31
CA ALA A 1021 5.73 -15.82 15.17
C ALA A 1021 4.22 -15.98 14.91
N GLU A 1022 3.42 -15.01 15.37
CA GLU A 1022 1.97 -14.97 15.15
C GLU A 1022 1.66 -14.66 13.69
N THR A 1023 1.13 -15.63 12.94
CA THR A 1023 0.84 -15.47 11.50
C THR A 1023 -0.61 -15.07 11.25
N LEU A 1024 -0.86 -14.04 10.46
CA LEU A 1024 -2.22 -13.72 9.99
C LEU A 1024 -2.60 -14.61 8.80
N GLN A 1025 -3.91 -14.83 8.63
CA GLN A 1025 -4.42 -15.46 7.42
C GLN A 1025 -4.29 -14.46 6.25
N ALA A 1026 -4.23 -14.98 5.02
CA ALA A 1026 -4.13 -14.17 3.81
C ALA A 1026 -5.49 -13.55 3.42
N THR A 1027 -6.15 -12.91 4.39
CA THR A 1027 -7.47 -12.29 4.30
C THR A 1027 -7.39 -10.80 4.65
N PRO A 1028 -8.28 -9.95 4.12
CA PRO A 1028 -8.31 -8.55 4.47
C PRO A 1028 -8.73 -8.31 5.95
N TYR A 1029 -8.02 -7.42 6.67
CA TYR A 1029 -8.37 -6.99 8.04
C TYR A 1029 -8.60 -5.47 8.11
N ASP A 1030 -9.42 -5.00 9.06
CA ASP A 1030 -9.54 -3.57 9.37
C ASP A 1030 -8.21 -3.02 9.92
N PHE A 1031 -7.77 -1.88 9.40
CA PHE A 1031 -6.51 -1.24 9.81
C PHE A 1031 -6.50 -0.82 11.29
N ARG A 1032 -7.67 -0.62 11.91
CA ARG A 1032 -7.82 -0.18 13.31
C ARG A 1032 -7.25 -1.17 14.33
N PHE A 1033 -7.13 -2.46 13.98
CA PHE A 1033 -6.45 -3.45 14.85
C PHE A 1033 -4.96 -3.18 15.01
N PHE A 1034 -4.38 -2.50 14.02
CA PHE A 1034 -2.94 -2.31 13.91
C PHE A 1034 -2.51 -0.93 14.42
N MET A 1035 -3.41 0.07 14.41
CA MET A 1035 -3.19 1.45 14.89
C MET A 1035 -2.42 1.56 16.19
#